data_AF-A0A2M8R0S9-F1
#
_entry.id   AF-A0A2M8R0S9-F1
#
_cell.length_a   1.000
_cell.length_b   1.000
_cell.length_c   1.000
_cell.angle_alpha   90.00
_cell.angle_beta   90.00
_cell.angle_gamma   90.00
#
_symmetry.space_group_name_H-M   'P 1'
#
loop_
_entity.id
_entity.type
_entity.pdbx_description
1 polymer ?
#
loop_
_entity_poly.entity_id
_entity_poly.type
_entity_poly.pdbx_seq_one_letter_code
_entity_poly.pdbx_strand_id
1 'polypeptide(L)'
;MENGMLCLGVSGGLDRIYESSPELPNTFLHDGAAVLVQDGRVIAAVEEERLNRVKHSNKFPSNSIQYCLSTAGVELGEIDRIAFYATEAYCNTMLERLSVSQPVPLDAKRLLRQLLAREFGAEIDPSRLSFVNHHEAHAVSAFAMSGFEQSLVFAIDGGGDFLSGLLAVGSGTEIAQLASFPEHNSLGLFYLETIRYLGYGLFDEYKVMGLAPYGDPAPYRELFAQFYELLENGGYRVHLDRIGPALVRNIEVRRKGMPFTQQHRDVSASLQEALERIVFHILRHHREATGITRLCLAGGVAHNCTLNGKLLYSGLFDDIFVQPAAHDAGCALGAALMLSNELGRPAPRERLPDVYWGPDLGNEQAVEHELNAWSGHLDIQRSDDIASSAADWMANGDVIGWVQGRSEFGPRALGNRSILADPRPAGNKGRINAMVKKREGYRPFAPSVLEEDASEFFELPDGTRQLPFMNFVVRVREAKRNVLGAITHVDGTARLQTVSRKANPAYWDVINAFKRRTGIPVLLNTSFNNNAEPIVESVSDAITTFLTTDLDGLVVGPFLVRKRPASLQDWSALSVSLPPYASLHRVRSHTAPDRQETVCEIRTGRSAHDSMRISHELFEILMRIEGEASLGWLLDATMQDQAKREDLVKELRLVWELRGVRLHPPRAACGCNKVQSET
;
A
#
# COMPACT_ATOMS: atom_id res chain seq x y z
N MET A 1 26.62 -29.56 -3.64
CA MET A 1 26.11 -28.21 -3.94
C MET A 1 25.93 -27.55 -2.59
N GLU A 2 26.65 -26.47 -2.30
CA GLU A 2 26.37 -25.69 -1.09
C GLU A 2 24.93 -25.17 -1.21
N ASN A 3 24.08 -25.47 -0.23
CA ASN A 3 22.76 -24.85 -0.16
C ASN A 3 22.97 -23.35 0.09
N GLY A 4 22.34 -22.50 -0.72
CA GLY A 4 22.44 -21.05 -0.57
C GLY A 4 21.87 -20.56 0.76
N MET A 5 22.39 -19.45 1.29
CA MET A 5 22.02 -18.94 2.62
C MET A 5 20.70 -18.16 2.55
N LEU A 6 19.74 -18.52 3.42
CA LEU A 6 18.40 -17.94 3.50
C LEU A 6 18.30 -16.93 4.65
N CYS A 7 18.00 -15.67 4.28
CA CYS A 7 17.79 -14.58 5.22
C CYS A 7 16.35 -14.06 5.13
N LEU A 8 15.63 -14.08 6.25
CA LEU A 8 14.26 -13.57 6.34
C LEU A 8 14.25 -12.22 7.08
N GLY A 9 13.82 -11.17 6.39
CA GLY A 9 13.55 -9.87 7.00
C GLY A 9 12.07 -9.68 7.28
N VAL A 10 11.74 -9.05 8.40
CA VAL A 10 10.37 -8.91 8.91
C VAL A 10 10.12 -7.48 9.39
N SER A 11 9.00 -6.89 8.96
CA SER A 11 8.46 -5.61 9.46
C SER A 11 7.05 -5.75 10.03
N GLY A 12 6.53 -4.71 10.70
CA GLY A 12 5.18 -4.70 11.27
C GLY A 12 5.15 -4.84 12.79
N GLY A 13 4.01 -5.27 13.32
CA GLY A 13 3.81 -5.34 14.78
C GLY A 13 4.35 -6.59 15.44
N LEU A 14 4.26 -6.58 16.78
CA LEU A 14 4.60 -7.71 17.66
C LEU A 14 3.35 -8.34 18.29
N ASP A 15 2.18 -8.14 17.69
CA ASP A 15 0.89 -8.67 18.12
C ASP A 15 0.13 -9.28 16.94
N ARG A 16 -0.63 -10.36 17.20
CA ARG A 16 -1.41 -11.02 16.14
C ARG A 16 -2.69 -10.27 15.85
N ILE A 17 -3.24 -10.46 14.66
CA ILE A 17 -4.52 -9.87 14.24
C ILE A 17 -5.70 -10.25 15.16
N TYR A 18 -5.62 -11.38 15.89
CA TYR A 18 -6.68 -11.91 16.75
C TYR A 18 -6.43 -11.72 18.25
N GLU A 19 -5.31 -11.12 18.63
CA GLU A 19 -5.02 -10.89 20.04
C GLU A 19 -5.73 -9.62 20.50
N SER A 20 -6.83 -9.84 21.21
CA SER A 20 -7.53 -8.79 21.95
C SER A 20 -6.61 -8.31 23.07
N SER A 21 -5.82 -7.28 22.77
CA SER A 21 -5.00 -6.52 23.72
C SER A 21 -3.61 -7.12 24.04
N PRO A 22 -2.55 -6.30 24.05
CA PRO A 22 -2.55 -4.85 23.80
C PRO A 22 -2.65 -4.52 22.32
N GLU A 23 -3.59 -3.62 21.98
CA GLU A 23 -3.57 -2.97 20.67
C GLU A 23 -2.36 -2.02 20.64
N LEU A 24 -1.36 -2.36 19.83
CA LEU A 24 -0.26 -1.46 19.53
C LEU A 24 -0.79 -0.24 18.77
N PRO A 25 -0.47 1.00 19.17
CA PRO A 25 -0.84 2.17 18.37
C PRO A 25 -0.26 2.05 16.95
N ASN A 26 -1.02 2.46 15.92
CA ASN A 26 -0.53 2.50 14.54
C ASN A 26 0.68 3.44 14.35
N THR A 27 1.01 4.28 15.34
CA THR A 27 2.21 5.13 15.35
C THR A 27 3.43 4.42 15.92
N PHE A 28 3.30 3.19 16.42
CA PHE A 28 4.39 2.45 17.05
C PHE A 28 5.16 1.60 16.02
N LEU A 29 4.47 0.71 15.31
CA LEU A 29 4.97 -0.11 14.20
C LEU A 29 3.80 -0.29 13.22
N HIS A 30 4.04 -0.23 11.91
CA HIS A 30 3.01 -0.44 10.88
C HIS A 30 3.63 -1.05 9.62
N ASP A 31 2.79 -1.26 8.60
CA ASP A 31 3.16 -1.86 7.30
C ASP A 31 3.92 -3.19 7.44
N GLY A 32 3.25 -4.16 8.07
CA GLY A 32 3.78 -5.51 8.21
C GLY A 32 4.09 -6.14 6.86
N ALA A 33 5.26 -6.77 6.76
CA ALA A 33 5.73 -7.44 5.56
C ALA A 33 6.79 -8.49 5.90
N ALA A 34 7.04 -9.39 4.96
CA ALA A 34 8.17 -10.31 5.02
C ALA A 34 8.88 -10.36 3.68
N VAL A 35 10.21 -10.45 3.71
CA VAL A 35 11.07 -10.56 2.53
C VAL A 35 12.08 -11.68 2.76
N LEU A 36 12.13 -12.63 1.83
CA LEU A 36 13.11 -13.71 1.83
C LEU A 36 14.18 -13.47 0.78
N VAL A 37 15.43 -13.54 1.22
CA VAL A 37 16.62 -13.38 0.40
C VAL A 37 17.42 -14.68 0.43
N GLN A 38 17.89 -15.12 -0.74
CA GLN A 38 18.86 -16.19 -0.90
C GLN A 38 20.13 -15.64 -1.57
N ASP A 39 21.26 -15.72 -0.87
CA ASP A 39 22.56 -15.24 -1.35
C ASP A 39 22.51 -13.82 -1.97
N GLY A 40 21.87 -12.88 -1.28
CA GLY A 40 21.72 -11.49 -1.70
C GLY A 40 20.62 -11.23 -2.74
N ARG A 41 19.92 -12.26 -3.25
CA ARG A 41 18.82 -12.13 -4.22
C ARG A 41 17.46 -12.35 -3.57
N VAL A 42 16.49 -11.48 -3.87
CA VAL A 42 15.12 -11.60 -3.36
C VAL A 42 14.42 -12.79 -4.03
N ILE A 43 13.80 -13.66 -3.21
CA ILE A 43 13.04 -14.83 -3.65
C ILE A 43 11.53 -14.55 -3.61
N ALA A 44 11.09 -13.95 -2.51
CA ALA A 44 9.69 -13.69 -2.23
C ALA A 44 9.57 -12.45 -1.33
N ALA A 45 8.54 -11.65 -1.56
CA ALA A 45 8.19 -10.51 -0.73
C ALA A 45 6.70 -10.20 -0.87
N VAL A 46 6.03 -9.95 0.26
CA VAL A 46 4.62 -9.55 0.26
C VAL A 46 4.33 -8.73 1.52
N GLU A 47 3.45 -7.74 1.37
CA GLU A 47 2.92 -6.96 2.49
C GLU A 47 1.75 -7.71 3.14
N GLU A 48 1.71 -7.73 4.47
CA GLU A 48 0.71 -8.44 5.26
C GLU A 48 -0.70 -7.92 5.01
N GLU A 49 -0.85 -6.61 4.73
CA GLU A 49 -2.16 -6.03 4.39
C GLU A 49 -2.77 -6.71 3.16
N ARG A 50 -1.96 -7.14 2.19
CA ARG A 50 -2.42 -7.82 0.98
C ARG A 50 -3.06 -9.16 1.31
N LEU A 51 -2.61 -9.83 2.38
CA LEU A 51 -3.04 -11.17 2.74
C LEU A 51 -4.15 -11.16 3.80
N ASN A 52 -4.00 -10.36 4.85
CA ASN A 52 -5.00 -10.30 5.93
C ASN A 52 -6.16 -9.32 5.64
N ARG A 53 -6.03 -8.51 4.58
CA ARG A 53 -7.03 -7.53 4.10
C ARG A 53 -7.31 -6.39 5.09
N VAL A 54 -6.41 -6.17 6.05
CA VAL A 54 -6.37 -5.04 6.98
C VAL A 54 -5.36 -4.03 6.44
N LYS A 55 -5.88 -2.95 5.87
CA LYS A 55 -5.06 -1.88 5.29
C LYS A 55 -4.16 -1.24 6.35
N HIS A 56 -2.89 -1.00 6.01
CA HIS A 56 -1.84 -0.55 6.92
C HIS A 56 -1.67 -1.47 8.12
N SER A 57 -1.70 -2.79 7.88
CA SER A 57 -1.66 -3.78 8.96
C SER A 57 -0.45 -3.54 9.86
N ASN A 58 -0.71 -3.23 11.12
CA ASN A 58 0.27 -3.09 12.18
C ASN A 58 0.48 -4.38 12.96
N LYS A 59 0.13 -5.53 12.38
CA LYS A 59 0.16 -6.84 13.03
C LYS A 59 1.42 -7.60 12.68
N PHE A 60 1.71 -8.64 13.45
CA PHE A 60 2.76 -9.60 13.15
C PHE A 60 2.48 -10.26 11.78
N PRO A 61 3.45 -10.27 10.84
CA PRO A 61 3.19 -10.62 9.45
C PRO A 61 3.21 -12.13 9.20
N SER A 62 2.35 -12.87 9.91
CA SER A 62 2.30 -14.35 9.86
C SER A 62 2.05 -14.86 8.44
N ASN A 63 1.13 -14.25 7.70
CA ASN A 63 0.81 -14.72 6.34
C ASN A 63 1.93 -14.42 5.35
N SER A 64 2.62 -13.28 5.52
CA SER A 64 3.73 -12.89 4.66
C SER A 64 4.94 -13.79 4.87
N ILE A 65 5.24 -14.13 6.13
CA ILE A 65 6.29 -15.11 6.45
C ILE A 65 5.91 -16.48 5.86
N GLN A 66 4.67 -16.93 6.04
CA GLN A 66 4.21 -18.19 5.46
C GLN A 66 4.35 -18.21 3.93
N TYR A 67 4.01 -17.11 3.25
CA TYR A 67 4.19 -16.99 1.80
C TYR A 67 5.66 -17.12 1.38
N CYS A 68 6.57 -16.46 2.10
CA CYS A 68 8.01 -16.55 1.84
C CYS A 68 8.52 -17.99 1.99
N LEU A 69 8.18 -18.65 3.09
CA LEU A 69 8.54 -20.05 3.37
C LEU A 69 8.00 -21.00 2.28
N SER A 70 6.71 -20.89 1.97
CA SER A 70 6.06 -21.71 0.94
C SER A 70 6.66 -21.51 -0.45
N THR A 71 7.05 -20.27 -0.79
CA THR A 71 7.66 -19.96 -2.10
C THR A 71 9.05 -20.58 -2.26
N ALA A 72 9.83 -20.63 -1.17
CA ALA A 72 11.13 -21.29 -1.16
C ALA A 72 11.04 -22.82 -0.94
N GLY A 73 9.88 -23.33 -0.54
CA GLY A 73 9.69 -24.75 -0.23
C GLY A 73 10.44 -25.19 1.02
N VAL A 74 10.56 -24.31 2.01
CA VAL A 74 11.31 -24.53 3.26
C VAL A 74 10.43 -24.29 4.48
N GLU A 75 10.80 -24.89 5.60
CA GLU A 75 10.22 -24.61 6.91
C GLU A 75 11.00 -23.48 7.63
N LEU A 76 10.39 -22.88 8.66
CA LEU A 76 11.03 -21.80 9.42
C LEU A 76 12.37 -22.24 10.04
N GLY A 77 12.48 -23.51 10.45
CA GLY A 77 13.70 -24.10 11.02
C GLY A 77 14.90 -24.09 10.07
N GLU A 78 14.68 -23.96 8.77
CA GLU A 78 15.70 -23.98 7.71
C GLU A 78 16.21 -22.57 7.35
N ILE A 79 15.65 -21.49 7.92
CA ILE A 79 16.04 -20.10 7.62
C ILE A 79 17.28 -19.67 8.39
N ASP A 80 18.45 -19.56 7.75
CA ASP A 80 19.74 -19.31 8.43
C ASP A 80 19.72 -18.12 9.39
N ARG A 81 19.17 -16.97 8.96
CA ARG A 81 19.04 -15.76 9.79
C ARG A 81 17.69 -15.09 9.62
N ILE A 82 17.15 -14.54 10.71
CA ILE A 82 15.92 -13.76 10.75
C ILE A 82 16.24 -12.39 11.34
N ALA A 83 15.77 -11.30 10.72
CA ALA A 83 15.92 -9.95 11.25
C ALA A 83 14.59 -9.21 11.36
N PHE A 84 14.40 -8.56 12.51
CA PHE A 84 13.33 -7.58 12.72
C PHE A 84 13.85 -6.16 12.49
N TYR A 85 13.04 -5.34 11.86
CA TYR A 85 13.43 -4.06 11.26
C TYR A 85 13.66 -2.87 12.21
N ALA A 86 13.63 -3.09 13.52
CA ALA A 86 13.88 -2.05 14.53
C ALA A 86 14.86 -2.58 15.57
N THR A 87 15.52 -1.69 16.32
CA THR A 87 16.46 -2.11 17.37
C THR A 87 15.74 -2.77 18.54
N GLU A 88 16.38 -3.78 19.14
CA GLU A 88 15.83 -4.49 20.31
C GLU A 88 15.57 -3.53 21.48
N ALA A 89 16.45 -2.54 21.68
CA ALA A 89 16.29 -1.51 22.71
C ALA A 89 15.05 -0.63 22.49
N TYR A 90 14.78 -0.22 21.25
CA TYR A 90 13.57 0.54 20.91
C TYR A 90 12.32 -0.29 21.15
N CYS A 91 12.30 -1.55 20.67
CA CYS A 91 11.18 -2.45 20.90
C CYS A 91 10.91 -2.67 22.40
N ASN A 92 11.96 -2.93 23.19
CA ASN A 92 11.84 -3.10 24.65
C ASN A 92 11.30 -1.83 25.33
N THR A 93 11.83 -0.65 24.99
CA THR A 93 11.36 0.64 25.52
C THR A 93 9.87 0.85 25.27
N MET A 94 9.40 0.44 24.09
CA MET A 94 8.02 0.61 23.72
C MET A 94 7.10 -0.45 24.37
N LEU A 95 7.57 -1.68 24.54
CA LEU A 95 6.89 -2.69 25.35
C LEU A 95 6.78 -2.25 26.82
N GLU A 96 7.82 -1.63 27.39
CA GLU A 96 7.79 -1.04 28.73
C GLU A 96 6.72 0.05 28.85
N ARG A 97 6.59 0.94 27.86
CA ARG A 97 5.52 1.97 27.86
C ARG A 97 4.13 1.34 27.83
N LEU A 98 3.94 0.27 27.06
CA LEU A 98 2.67 -0.46 27.03
C LEU A 98 2.41 -1.20 28.33
N SER A 99 3.47 -1.68 29.00
CA SER A 99 3.41 -2.36 30.29
C SER A 99 2.75 -1.53 31.39
N VAL A 100 2.84 -0.19 31.28
CA VAL A 100 2.17 0.76 32.18
C VAL A 100 0.64 0.59 32.13
N SER A 101 0.09 0.28 30.96
CA SER A 101 -1.35 0.13 30.77
C SER A 101 -1.81 -1.33 30.83
N GLN A 102 -0.96 -2.30 30.47
CA GLN A 102 -1.32 -3.72 30.36
C GLN A 102 -0.10 -4.64 30.55
N PRO A 103 -0.22 -5.80 31.21
CA PRO A 103 0.92 -6.70 31.39
C PRO A 103 1.39 -7.28 30.05
N VAL A 104 2.60 -6.91 29.60
CA VAL A 104 3.25 -7.43 28.39
C VAL A 104 4.66 -7.94 28.69
N PRO A 105 5.18 -8.92 27.92
CA PRO A 105 6.59 -9.25 27.97
C PRO A 105 7.45 -8.02 27.65
N LEU A 106 8.48 -7.77 28.46
CA LEU A 106 9.40 -6.63 28.29
C LEU A 106 10.63 -6.96 27.42
N ASP A 107 10.69 -8.18 26.90
CA ASP A 107 11.78 -8.70 26.08
C ASP A 107 11.24 -9.00 24.67
N ALA A 108 11.53 -8.09 23.74
CA ALA A 108 11.08 -8.15 22.36
C ALA A 108 11.64 -9.37 21.62
N LYS A 109 12.89 -9.76 21.88
CA LYS A 109 13.50 -10.96 21.27
C LYS A 109 12.80 -12.22 21.73
N ARG A 110 12.52 -12.34 23.03
CA ARG A 110 11.73 -13.46 23.57
C ARG A 110 10.32 -13.47 23.00
N LEU A 111 9.64 -12.32 22.95
CA LEU A 111 8.28 -12.20 22.40
C LEU A 111 8.24 -12.66 20.94
N LEU A 112 9.16 -12.16 20.10
CA LEU A 112 9.22 -12.51 18.69
C LEU A 112 9.50 -14.01 18.48
N ARG A 113 10.41 -14.61 19.26
CA ARG A 113 10.65 -16.07 19.23
C ARG A 113 9.40 -16.87 19.61
N GLN A 114 8.66 -16.42 20.61
CA GLN A 114 7.40 -17.08 21.01
C GLN A 114 6.33 -16.96 19.95
N LEU A 115 6.22 -15.81 19.28
CA LEU A 115 5.30 -15.61 18.15
C LEU A 115 5.63 -16.54 16.99
N LEU A 116 6.90 -16.60 16.59
CA LEU A 116 7.42 -17.49 15.55
C LEU A 116 7.15 -18.96 15.89
N ALA A 117 7.51 -19.40 17.09
CA ALA A 117 7.28 -20.78 17.52
C ALA A 117 5.79 -21.14 17.55
N ARG A 118 4.94 -20.22 18.01
CA ARG A 118 3.49 -20.46 18.07
C ARG A 118 2.83 -20.44 16.69
N GLU A 119 3.31 -19.64 15.73
CA GLU A 119 2.74 -19.64 14.36
C GLU A 119 3.25 -20.81 13.51
N PHE A 120 4.54 -21.15 13.62
CA PHE A 120 5.20 -22.05 12.67
C PHE A 120 5.66 -23.37 13.30
N GLY A 121 5.37 -23.59 14.59
CA GLY A 121 5.68 -24.84 15.29
C GLY A 121 7.18 -25.09 15.51
N ALA A 122 8.04 -24.10 15.25
CA ALA A 122 9.50 -24.24 15.30
C ALA A 122 10.13 -23.25 16.28
N GLU A 123 10.90 -23.76 17.25
CA GLU A 123 11.72 -22.91 18.10
C GLU A 123 12.96 -22.43 17.35
N ILE A 124 13.19 -21.12 17.40
CA ILE A 124 14.35 -20.49 16.76
C ILE A 124 15.44 -20.25 17.79
N ASP A 125 16.67 -20.62 17.46
CA ASP A 125 17.86 -20.29 18.24
C ASP A 125 17.99 -18.74 18.34
N PRO A 126 18.13 -18.15 19.54
CA PRO A 126 18.30 -16.71 19.70
C PRO A 126 19.43 -16.10 18.85
N SER A 127 20.49 -16.86 18.55
CA SER A 127 21.62 -16.42 17.73
C SER A 127 21.26 -16.23 16.25
N ARG A 128 20.19 -16.88 15.77
CA ARG A 128 19.68 -16.72 14.40
C ARG A 128 18.75 -15.52 14.26
N LEU A 129 18.27 -14.95 15.38
CA LEU A 129 17.36 -13.82 15.38
C LEU A 129 18.08 -12.52 15.73
N SER A 130 17.95 -11.52 14.87
CA SER A 130 18.59 -10.21 15.01
C SER A 130 17.58 -9.07 14.93
N PHE A 131 17.97 -7.92 15.47
CA PHE A 131 17.24 -6.67 15.42
C PHE A 131 18.18 -5.66 14.75
N VAL A 132 17.75 -5.04 13.66
CA VAL A 132 18.57 -4.10 12.89
C VAL A 132 18.07 -2.68 13.09
N ASN A 133 18.93 -1.69 12.84
CA ASN A 133 18.51 -0.30 12.88
C ASN A 133 17.54 0.02 11.73
N HIS A 134 16.42 0.69 12.05
CA HIS A 134 15.31 1.03 11.16
C HIS A 134 15.74 1.91 9.99
N HIS A 135 16.45 3.00 10.25
CA HIS A 135 16.89 3.90 9.20
C HIS A 135 18.04 3.34 8.38
N GLU A 136 18.91 2.50 8.97
CA GLU A 136 19.88 1.73 8.21
C GLU A 136 19.20 0.71 7.29
N ALA A 137 18.15 0.01 7.76
CA ALA A 137 17.36 -0.89 6.93
C ALA A 137 16.73 -0.16 5.75
N HIS A 138 16.13 1.02 5.97
CA HIS A 138 15.69 1.91 4.89
C HIS A 138 16.83 2.23 3.92
N ALA A 139 17.98 2.67 4.42
CA ALA A 139 19.13 3.05 3.60
C ALA A 139 19.67 1.88 2.76
N VAL A 140 19.83 0.69 3.36
CA VAL A 140 20.28 -0.53 2.68
C VAL A 140 19.27 -0.97 1.63
N SER A 141 17.96 -0.93 1.94
CA SER A 141 16.92 -1.30 0.98
C SER A 141 17.00 -0.48 -0.31
N ALA A 142 17.37 0.80 -0.22
CA ALA A 142 17.54 1.65 -1.39
C ALA A 142 18.91 1.48 -2.06
N PHE A 143 19.99 1.53 -1.29
CA PHE A 143 21.35 1.52 -1.86
C PHE A 143 21.67 0.19 -2.54
N ALA A 144 21.38 -0.94 -1.88
CA ALA A 144 21.68 -2.27 -2.40
C ALA A 144 20.94 -2.60 -3.71
N MET A 145 19.81 -1.93 -3.95
CA MET A 145 18.94 -2.14 -5.12
C MET A 145 19.08 -1.06 -6.19
N SER A 146 19.97 -0.07 -5.98
CA SER A 146 20.14 1.06 -6.89
C SER A 146 21.02 0.75 -8.11
N GLY A 147 21.87 -0.27 -8.01
CA GLY A 147 22.93 -0.54 -8.98
C GLY A 147 24.09 0.46 -8.94
N PHE A 148 24.12 1.38 -7.96
CA PHE A 148 25.19 2.37 -7.83
C PHE A 148 26.41 1.80 -7.10
N GLU A 149 27.61 2.19 -7.54
CA GLU A 149 28.87 1.91 -6.82
C GLU A 149 28.99 2.73 -5.53
N GLN A 150 28.57 3.99 -5.63
CA GLN A 150 28.60 4.96 -4.55
C GLN A 150 27.42 5.92 -4.70
N SER A 151 26.78 6.29 -3.59
CA SER A 151 25.62 7.18 -3.56
C SER A 151 25.50 7.92 -2.23
N LEU A 152 24.96 9.13 -2.26
CA LEU A 152 24.40 9.74 -1.06
C LEU A 152 23.07 9.03 -0.79
N VAL A 153 22.85 8.55 0.42
CA VAL A 153 21.63 7.82 0.80
C VAL A 153 20.90 8.63 1.85
N PHE A 154 19.65 9.00 1.56
CA PHE A 154 18.82 9.75 2.49
C PHE A 154 17.52 8.98 2.79
N ALA A 155 17.47 8.37 3.98
CA ALA A 155 16.27 7.76 4.53
C ALA A 155 15.52 8.83 5.35
N ILE A 156 14.30 9.19 4.92
CA ILE A 156 13.49 10.26 5.52
C ILE A 156 12.11 9.71 5.88
N ASP A 157 11.76 9.74 7.16
CA ASP A 157 10.60 9.02 7.65
C ASP A 157 9.78 9.79 8.71
N GLY A 158 8.69 9.18 9.18
CA GLY A 158 7.91 9.67 10.32
C GLY A 158 8.64 9.49 11.65
N GLY A 159 9.11 8.28 11.94
CA GLY A 159 9.80 7.92 13.18
C GLY A 159 10.26 6.46 13.16
N GLY A 160 11.25 6.12 13.98
CA GLY A 160 11.79 4.77 14.13
C GLY A 160 13.13 4.81 14.87
N ASP A 161 13.35 3.93 15.84
CA ASP A 161 14.58 3.92 16.67
C ASP A 161 14.94 5.30 17.27
N PHE A 162 13.93 6.10 17.67
CA PHE A 162 14.07 7.47 18.19
C PHE A 162 14.60 8.52 17.18
N LEU A 163 14.69 8.14 15.90
CA LEU A 163 15.09 8.98 14.78
C LEU A 163 13.93 9.17 13.81
N SER A 164 14.05 10.17 12.94
CA SER A 164 13.15 10.43 11.81
C SER A 164 13.89 10.44 10.47
N GLY A 165 15.21 10.35 10.48
CA GLY A 165 15.97 10.21 9.25
C GLY A 165 17.44 9.91 9.47
N LEU A 166 18.06 9.39 8.40
CA LEU A 166 19.48 9.07 8.29
C LEU A 166 20.00 9.56 6.95
N LEU A 167 21.09 10.31 6.98
CA LEU A 167 21.89 10.63 5.80
C LEU A 167 23.21 9.88 5.88
N ALA A 168 23.58 9.17 4.81
CA ALA A 168 24.77 8.34 4.77
C ALA A 168 25.43 8.37 3.38
N VAL A 169 26.67 7.91 3.32
CA VAL A 169 27.35 7.52 2.08
C VAL A 169 27.26 6.01 1.94
N GLY A 170 26.61 5.53 0.89
CA GLY A 170 26.71 4.15 0.46
C GLY A 170 27.94 3.96 -0.42
N SER A 171 28.78 2.98 -0.13
CA SER A 171 29.95 2.62 -0.94
C SER A 171 30.23 1.12 -0.84
N GLY A 172 30.23 0.42 -1.97
CA GLY A 172 30.37 -1.04 -1.96
C GLY A 172 29.19 -1.70 -1.25
N THR A 173 29.42 -2.31 -0.09
CA THR A 173 28.37 -2.90 0.78
C THR A 173 28.19 -2.12 2.09
N GLU A 174 28.92 -1.02 2.27
CA GLU A 174 28.92 -0.23 3.49
C GLU A 174 27.96 0.96 3.39
N ILE A 175 27.30 1.27 4.51
CA ILE A 175 26.53 2.49 4.72
C ILE A 175 27.22 3.28 5.83
N ALA A 176 27.93 4.35 5.47
CA ALA A 176 28.62 5.22 6.41
C ALA A 176 27.76 6.43 6.76
N GLN A 177 27.22 6.47 7.97
CA GLN A 177 26.38 7.58 8.45
C GLN A 177 27.14 8.91 8.44
N LEU A 178 26.52 9.94 7.86
CA LEU A 178 26.96 11.33 7.91
C LEU A 178 26.20 12.15 8.96
N ALA A 179 24.88 11.96 9.01
CA ALA A 179 24.00 12.67 9.93
C ALA A 179 22.78 11.81 10.26
N SER A 180 22.23 12.00 11.46
CA SER A 180 20.93 11.47 11.86
C SER A 180 20.03 12.61 12.34
N PHE A 181 18.73 12.43 12.17
CA PHE A 181 17.72 13.42 12.52
C PHE A 181 16.81 12.85 13.60
N PRO A 182 16.66 13.50 14.76
CA PRO A 182 15.80 13.01 15.83
C PRO A 182 14.31 13.15 15.49
N GLU A 183 13.44 12.39 16.17
CA GLU A 183 11.98 12.41 15.93
C GLU A 183 11.34 13.80 16.06
N HIS A 184 11.81 14.66 16.96
CA HIS A 184 11.28 16.01 17.11
C HIS A 184 11.54 16.92 15.90
N ASN A 185 12.45 16.53 15.01
CA ASN A 185 12.69 17.17 13.72
C ASN A 185 12.01 16.42 12.56
N SER A 186 11.09 15.49 12.81
CA SER A 186 10.51 14.65 11.77
C SER A 186 9.75 15.47 10.72
N LEU A 187 10.16 15.28 9.45
CA LEU A 187 9.45 15.82 8.30
C LEU A 187 8.14 15.07 8.01
N GLY A 188 8.05 13.79 8.40
CA GLY A 188 6.79 13.05 8.38
C GLY A 188 5.78 13.62 9.38
N LEU A 189 6.21 13.90 10.62
CA LEU A 189 5.35 14.54 11.63
C LEU A 189 5.02 15.99 11.26
N PHE A 190 5.96 16.74 10.69
CA PHE A 190 5.71 18.09 10.16
C PHE A 190 4.54 18.10 9.17
N TYR A 191 4.53 17.13 8.26
CA TYR A 191 3.45 16.95 7.30
C TYR A 191 2.16 16.53 8.00
N LEU A 192 2.21 15.49 8.84
CA LEU A 192 1.05 14.96 9.57
C LEU A 192 0.36 16.02 10.44
N GLU A 193 1.13 16.79 11.22
CA GLU A 193 0.59 17.83 12.10
C GLU A 193 -0.11 18.93 11.32
N THR A 194 0.35 19.24 10.11
CA THR A 194 -0.31 20.22 9.25
C THR A 194 -1.63 19.70 8.68
N ILE A 195 -1.66 18.46 8.15
CA ILE A 195 -2.85 17.94 7.46
C ILE A 195 -4.04 17.68 8.39
N ARG A 196 -3.82 17.58 9.71
CA ARG A 196 -4.89 17.51 10.73
C ARG A 196 -5.84 18.70 10.64
N TYR A 197 -5.32 19.89 10.35
CA TYR A 197 -6.11 21.12 10.19
C TYR A 197 -6.81 21.21 8.83
N LEU A 198 -6.48 20.28 7.92
CA LEU A 198 -7.16 20.06 6.66
C LEU A 198 -8.16 18.91 6.73
N GLY A 199 -8.46 18.37 7.92
CA GLY A 199 -9.44 17.30 8.12
C GLY A 199 -8.95 15.90 7.70
N TYR A 200 -7.63 15.71 7.68
CA TYR A 200 -6.96 14.44 7.38
C TYR A 200 -6.15 13.94 8.59
N GLY A 201 -5.61 12.72 8.49
CA GLY A 201 -4.80 12.11 9.55
C GLY A 201 -3.70 11.22 8.98
N LEU A 202 -3.17 10.33 9.82
CA LEU A 202 -2.13 9.38 9.42
C LEU A 202 -2.59 8.57 8.19
N PHE A 203 -1.68 8.38 7.24
CA PHE A 203 -1.89 7.72 5.94
C PHE A 203 -2.71 8.53 4.91
N ASP A 204 -3.07 9.78 5.19
CA ASP A 204 -3.74 10.68 4.23
C ASP A 204 -2.81 11.76 3.63
N GLU A 205 -1.51 11.73 3.93
CA GLU A 205 -0.50 12.72 3.53
C GLU A 205 -0.48 12.94 2.00
N TYR A 206 -0.54 11.83 1.24
CA TYR A 206 -0.55 11.85 -0.21
C TYR A 206 -1.79 12.56 -0.81
N LYS A 207 -2.89 12.69 -0.06
CA LYS A 207 -4.07 13.46 -0.51
C LYS A 207 -3.73 14.94 -0.55
N VAL A 208 -3.08 15.46 0.49
CA VAL A 208 -2.63 16.86 0.53
C VAL A 208 -1.53 17.12 -0.50
N MET A 209 -0.67 16.14 -0.76
CA MET A 209 0.34 16.23 -1.83
C MET A 209 -0.34 16.41 -3.19
N GLY A 210 -1.43 15.69 -3.47
CA GLY A 210 -2.23 15.85 -4.69
C GLY A 210 -3.08 17.12 -4.73
N LEU A 211 -3.35 17.74 -3.58
CA LEU A 211 -4.08 19.01 -3.48
C LEU A 211 -3.17 20.21 -3.70
N ALA A 212 -1.89 20.12 -3.33
CA ALA A 212 -0.92 21.21 -3.40
C ALA A 212 -0.86 21.94 -4.75
N PRO A 213 -0.91 21.28 -5.93
CA PRO A 213 -0.83 22.01 -7.21
C PRO A 213 -2.06 22.86 -7.55
N TYR A 214 -3.13 22.79 -6.75
CA TYR A 214 -4.30 23.67 -6.88
C TYR A 214 -4.17 24.98 -6.08
N GLY A 215 -3.07 25.15 -5.34
CA GLY A 215 -2.83 26.31 -4.48
C GLY A 215 -1.64 27.15 -4.94
N ASP A 216 -1.57 28.36 -4.42
CA ASP A 216 -0.38 29.21 -4.44
C ASP A 216 0.29 29.17 -3.05
N PRO A 217 1.58 28.83 -2.94
CA PRO A 217 2.26 28.86 -1.65
C PRO A 217 2.50 30.29 -1.12
N ALA A 218 2.43 31.33 -1.96
CA ALA A 218 2.83 32.69 -1.57
C ALA A 218 2.11 33.26 -0.34
N PRO A 219 0.78 33.10 -0.16
CA PRO A 219 0.06 33.67 0.98
C PRO A 219 0.48 33.11 2.35
N TYR A 220 0.93 31.86 2.41
CA TYR A 220 1.26 31.18 3.67
C TYR A 220 2.75 30.82 3.81
N ARG A 221 3.59 31.12 2.82
CA ARG A 221 5.04 30.88 2.86
C ARG A 221 5.70 31.41 4.13
N GLU A 222 5.45 32.66 4.50
CA GLU A 222 6.04 33.28 5.68
C GLU A 222 5.52 32.69 7.00
N LEU A 223 4.30 32.15 7.00
CA LEU A 223 3.78 31.39 8.14
C LEU A 223 4.56 30.08 8.30
N PHE A 224 4.72 29.33 7.21
CA PHE A 224 5.44 28.05 7.23
C PHE A 224 6.93 28.22 7.52
N ALA A 225 7.55 29.32 7.09
CA ALA A 225 8.95 29.64 7.40
C ALA A 225 9.21 29.77 8.91
N GLN A 226 8.19 30.02 9.75
CA GLN A 226 8.32 30.08 11.21
C GLN A 226 8.40 28.70 11.86
N PHE A 227 8.07 27.63 11.12
CA PHE A 227 8.03 26.27 11.62
C PHE A 227 9.34 25.52 11.47
N TYR A 228 10.34 26.07 10.77
CA TYR A 228 11.63 25.40 10.61
C TYR A 228 12.80 26.38 10.58
N GLU A 229 13.98 25.85 10.88
CA GLU A 229 15.27 26.53 10.75
C GLU A 229 16.18 25.69 9.85
N LEU A 230 16.83 26.32 8.88
CA LEU A 230 17.88 25.70 8.09
C LEU A 230 19.23 26.02 8.73
N LEU A 231 20.02 25.00 9.04
CA LEU A 231 21.30 25.17 9.75
C LEU A 231 22.45 25.20 8.73
N GLU A 232 23.49 25.99 9.00
CA GLU A 232 24.64 26.17 8.10
C GLU A 232 25.39 24.87 7.79
N ASN A 233 25.32 23.87 8.68
CA ASN A 233 25.95 22.56 8.54
C ASN A 233 25.13 21.55 7.71
N GLY A 234 24.15 22.02 6.93
CA GLY A 234 23.24 21.15 6.17
C GLY A 234 22.13 20.52 6.98
N GLY A 235 22.09 20.72 8.29
CA GLY A 235 21.01 20.27 9.17
C GLY A 235 19.77 21.17 9.13
N TYR A 236 18.75 20.79 9.90
CA TYR A 236 17.53 21.58 10.08
C TYR A 236 16.91 21.33 11.46
N ARG A 237 16.01 22.24 11.87
CA ARG A 237 15.10 22.04 13.01
C ARG A 237 13.67 22.27 12.58
N VAL A 238 12.73 21.53 13.16
CA VAL A 238 11.29 21.76 13.00
C VAL A 238 10.69 22.08 14.37
N HIS A 239 9.75 23.03 14.38
CA HIS A 239 9.02 23.46 15.57
C HIS A 239 7.58 22.93 15.52
N LEU A 240 7.41 21.62 15.72
CA LEU A 240 6.11 20.93 15.59
C LEU A 240 5.03 21.53 16.50
N ASP A 241 5.41 21.96 17.70
CA ASP A 241 4.55 22.60 18.70
C ASP A 241 3.93 23.92 18.22
N ARG A 242 4.56 24.60 17.26
CA ARG A 242 4.08 25.88 16.72
C ARG A 242 3.00 25.73 15.65
N ILE A 243 2.99 24.60 14.93
CA ILE A 243 2.13 24.37 13.76
C ILE A 243 0.66 24.54 14.14
N GLY A 244 0.21 23.79 15.16
CA GLY A 244 -1.18 23.75 15.54
C GLY A 244 -1.75 25.12 15.96
N PRO A 245 -1.17 25.77 16.98
CA PRO A 245 -1.61 27.10 17.40
C PRO A 245 -1.58 28.14 16.28
N ALA A 246 -0.59 28.07 15.38
CA ALA A 246 -0.47 29.00 14.27
C ALA A 246 -1.55 28.77 13.22
N LEU A 247 -1.81 27.52 12.81
CA LEU A 247 -2.84 27.22 11.82
C LEU A 247 -4.24 27.57 12.33
N VAL A 248 -4.58 27.22 13.58
CA VAL A 248 -5.89 27.58 14.18
C VAL A 248 -6.17 29.09 14.14
N ARG A 249 -5.14 29.93 14.25
CA ARG A 249 -5.29 31.39 14.22
C ARG A 249 -5.33 32.00 12.82
N ASN A 250 -4.75 31.33 11.82
CA ASN A 250 -4.48 31.93 10.51
C ASN A 250 -5.27 31.30 9.35
N ILE A 251 -5.96 30.17 9.58
CA ILE A 251 -6.75 29.49 8.56
C ILE A 251 -8.12 29.10 9.09
N GLU A 252 -9.10 28.99 8.19
CA GLU A 252 -10.33 28.27 8.47
C GLU A 252 -10.00 26.78 8.60
N VAL A 253 -10.26 26.19 9.77
CA VAL A 253 -9.95 24.77 9.98
C VAL A 253 -10.98 23.92 9.26
N ARG A 254 -10.51 23.04 8.37
CA ARG A 254 -11.39 22.13 7.63
C ARG A 254 -11.66 20.87 8.46
N ARG A 255 -12.93 20.52 8.61
CA ARG A 255 -13.34 19.19 9.13
C ARG A 255 -13.47 18.17 8.01
N LYS A 256 -13.26 16.89 8.33
CA LYS A 256 -13.46 15.78 7.39
C LYS A 256 -14.87 15.85 6.79
N GLY A 257 -14.96 15.71 5.46
CA GLY A 257 -16.22 15.79 4.71
C GLY A 257 -16.59 17.19 4.22
N MET A 258 -15.99 18.27 4.74
CA MET A 258 -16.23 19.62 4.23
C MET A 258 -15.53 19.84 2.86
N PRO A 259 -16.05 20.70 1.98
CA PRO A 259 -15.35 21.07 0.75
C PRO A 259 -14.03 21.80 1.04
N PHE A 260 -13.10 21.78 0.07
CA PHE A 260 -11.86 22.55 0.13
C PHE A 260 -12.08 23.98 -0.41
N THR A 261 -11.69 24.99 0.36
CA THR A 261 -11.59 26.39 -0.07
C THR A 261 -10.26 26.64 -0.78
N GLN A 262 -10.09 27.83 -1.38
CA GLN A 262 -8.80 28.21 -1.97
C GLN A 262 -7.71 28.31 -0.89
N GLN A 263 -8.04 28.85 0.28
CA GLN A 263 -7.14 28.93 1.43
C GLN A 263 -6.55 27.55 1.79
N HIS A 264 -7.36 26.48 1.84
CA HIS A 264 -6.86 25.14 2.13
C HIS A 264 -5.87 24.62 1.06
N ARG A 265 -6.08 24.99 -0.21
CA ARG A 265 -5.15 24.64 -1.30
C ARG A 265 -3.83 25.39 -1.16
N ASP A 266 -3.88 26.68 -0.86
CA ASP A 266 -2.69 27.54 -0.68
C ASP A 266 -1.85 27.08 0.53
N VAL A 267 -2.50 26.67 1.62
CA VAL A 267 -1.86 26.02 2.77
C VAL A 267 -1.18 24.70 2.36
N SER A 268 -1.85 23.89 1.54
CA SER A 268 -1.31 22.62 1.04
C SER A 268 -0.08 22.84 0.15
N ALA A 269 -0.11 23.88 -0.71
CA ALA A 269 1.01 24.29 -1.53
C ALA A 269 2.20 24.78 -0.67
N SER A 270 1.92 25.55 0.38
CA SER A 270 2.95 26.07 1.29
C SER A 270 3.62 24.97 2.13
N LEU A 271 2.84 23.99 2.60
CA LEU A 271 3.38 22.79 3.25
C LEU A 271 4.34 22.04 2.33
N GLN A 272 3.91 21.78 1.09
CA GLN A 272 4.73 21.08 0.10
C GLN A 272 5.99 21.87 -0.24
N GLU A 273 5.91 23.19 -0.42
CA GLU A 273 7.08 24.05 -0.67
C GLU A 273 8.06 24.04 0.52
N ALA A 274 7.57 24.08 1.77
CA ALA A 274 8.41 24.05 2.96
C ALA A 274 9.19 22.72 3.07
N LEU A 275 8.52 21.59 2.88
CA LEU A 275 9.18 20.28 2.84
C LEU A 275 10.30 20.24 1.80
N GLU A 276 10.00 20.70 0.58
CA GLU A 276 10.98 20.72 -0.51
C GLU A 276 12.18 21.60 -0.17
N ARG A 277 11.97 22.81 0.36
CA ARG A 277 13.06 23.71 0.76
C ARG A 277 14.02 23.05 1.76
N ILE A 278 13.47 22.37 2.76
CA ILE A 278 14.27 21.67 3.77
C ILE A 278 15.08 20.54 3.13
N VAL A 279 14.44 19.68 2.33
CA VAL A 279 15.15 18.55 1.69
C VAL A 279 16.22 19.05 0.71
N PHE A 280 15.93 20.07 -0.10
CA PHE A 280 16.92 20.66 -1.01
C PHE A 280 18.11 21.29 -0.27
N HIS A 281 17.88 21.91 0.88
CA HIS A 281 18.96 22.45 1.72
C HIS A 281 19.93 21.36 2.17
N ILE A 282 19.40 20.26 2.74
CA ILE A 282 20.19 19.12 3.20
C ILE A 282 20.99 18.53 2.03
N LEU A 283 20.30 18.20 0.94
CA LEU A 283 20.92 17.50 -0.19
C LEU A 283 21.97 18.35 -0.91
N ARG A 284 21.77 19.67 -1.06
CA ARG A 284 22.76 20.57 -1.67
C ARG A 284 24.03 20.62 -0.83
N HIS A 285 23.89 20.88 0.46
CA HIS A 285 25.04 20.96 1.37
C HIS A 285 25.87 19.68 1.35
N HIS A 286 25.21 18.52 1.51
CA HIS A 286 25.94 17.26 1.62
C HIS A 286 26.47 16.75 0.28
N ARG A 287 25.82 17.06 -0.84
CA ARG A 287 26.42 16.84 -2.16
C ARG A 287 27.70 17.67 -2.33
N GLU A 288 27.67 18.96 -2.00
CA GLU A 288 28.85 19.83 -2.10
C GLU A 288 29.99 19.35 -1.20
N ALA A 289 29.67 18.93 0.03
CA ALA A 289 30.66 18.44 0.99
C ALA A 289 31.28 17.09 0.59
N THR A 290 30.52 16.20 -0.05
CA THR A 290 30.97 14.84 -0.38
C THR A 290 31.45 14.68 -1.81
N GLY A 291 31.01 15.53 -2.74
CA GLY A 291 31.23 15.39 -4.18
C GLY A 291 30.41 14.27 -4.84
N ILE A 292 29.53 13.58 -4.11
CA ILE A 292 28.77 12.44 -4.63
C ILE A 292 27.58 12.92 -5.46
N THR A 293 27.51 12.48 -6.73
CA THR A 293 26.50 12.95 -7.68
C THR A 293 25.33 11.97 -7.90
N ARG A 294 25.26 10.87 -7.15
CA ARG A 294 24.11 9.95 -7.17
C ARG A 294 23.36 9.98 -5.84
N LEU A 295 22.04 9.81 -5.90
CA LEU A 295 21.16 9.86 -4.74
C LEU A 295 20.29 8.61 -4.63
N CYS A 296 20.25 8.02 -3.45
CA CYS A 296 19.27 7.01 -3.05
C CYS A 296 18.31 7.59 -2.00
N LEU A 297 17.01 7.36 -2.17
CA LEU A 297 15.96 7.80 -1.24
C LEU A 297 15.13 6.62 -0.72
N ALA A 298 14.86 6.64 0.60
CA ALA A 298 13.97 5.72 1.32
C ALA A 298 13.26 6.43 2.48
N GLY A 299 12.45 5.72 3.25
CA GLY A 299 11.60 6.26 4.31
C GLY A 299 10.27 6.83 3.78
N GLY A 300 9.23 6.87 4.62
CA GLY A 300 7.87 7.20 4.20
C GLY A 300 7.74 8.54 3.46
N VAL A 301 8.58 9.53 3.77
CA VAL A 301 8.60 10.84 3.09
C VAL A 301 9.13 10.73 1.66
N ALA A 302 9.97 9.75 1.35
CA ALA A 302 10.48 9.51 0.00
C ALA A 302 9.40 9.03 -0.99
N HIS A 303 8.18 8.68 -0.53
CA HIS A 303 7.02 8.50 -1.40
C HIS A 303 6.46 9.79 -1.98
N ASN A 304 6.99 10.95 -1.58
CA ASN A 304 6.61 12.25 -2.12
C ASN A 304 7.15 12.40 -3.56
N CYS A 305 6.39 11.88 -4.52
CA CYS A 305 6.75 11.88 -5.93
C CYS A 305 6.88 13.29 -6.54
N THR A 306 6.25 14.29 -5.92
CA THR A 306 6.39 15.71 -6.30
C THR A 306 7.78 16.23 -5.95
N LEU A 307 8.25 15.98 -4.72
CA LEU A 307 9.61 16.27 -4.29
C LEU A 307 10.63 15.53 -5.18
N ASN A 308 10.43 14.23 -5.40
CA ASN A 308 11.31 13.42 -6.25
C ASN A 308 11.38 13.97 -7.68
N GLY A 309 10.25 14.39 -8.25
CA GLY A 309 10.19 15.05 -9.55
C GLY A 309 11.00 16.35 -9.59
N LYS A 310 10.91 17.19 -8.56
CA LYS A 310 11.72 18.41 -8.47
C LYS A 310 13.21 18.11 -8.34
N LEU A 311 13.61 17.11 -7.57
CA LEU A 311 15.00 16.66 -7.48
C LEU A 311 15.50 16.17 -8.85
N LEU A 312 14.70 15.37 -9.54
CA LEU A 312 14.99 14.86 -10.88
C LEU A 312 15.26 15.99 -11.90
N TYR A 313 14.48 17.07 -11.88
CA TYR A 313 14.69 18.22 -12.77
C TYR A 313 15.76 19.21 -12.31
N SER A 314 16.25 19.11 -11.08
CA SER A 314 17.14 20.11 -10.51
C SER A 314 18.57 20.07 -11.07
N GLY A 315 18.97 18.94 -11.68
CA GLY A 315 20.36 18.70 -12.07
C GLY A 315 21.33 18.58 -10.88
N LEU A 316 20.80 18.47 -9.64
CA LEU A 316 21.63 18.31 -8.45
C LEU A 316 22.30 16.94 -8.44
N PHE A 317 21.66 15.90 -8.97
CA PHE A 317 22.23 14.57 -9.04
C PHE A 317 22.15 14.06 -10.49
N ASP A 318 23.15 13.30 -10.90
CA ASP A 318 23.25 12.70 -12.24
C ASP A 318 22.24 11.54 -12.40
N ASP A 319 21.97 10.82 -11.30
CA ASP A 319 20.97 9.75 -11.24
C ASP A 319 20.38 9.65 -9.82
N ILE A 320 19.11 9.28 -9.75
CA ILE A 320 18.34 9.16 -8.51
C ILE A 320 17.62 7.81 -8.50
N PHE A 321 17.81 7.06 -7.42
CA PHE A 321 17.04 5.86 -7.11
C PHE A 321 16.13 6.12 -5.91
N VAL A 322 14.84 5.82 -6.05
CA VAL A 322 13.86 5.88 -4.96
C VAL A 322 13.34 4.46 -4.75
N GLN A 323 13.44 3.94 -3.53
CA GLN A 323 12.94 2.61 -3.19
C GLN A 323 11.42 2.51 -3.48
N PRO A 324 10.95 1.62 -4.40
CA PRO A 324 9.53 1.42 -4.69
C PRO A 324 8.65 1.20 -3.45
N ALA A 325 9.15 0.46 -2.46
CA ALA A 325 8.49 0.25 -1.17
C ALA A 325 9.13 1.12 -0.08
N ALA A 326 9.34 2.42 -0.31
CA ALA A 326 10.07 3.30 0.63
C ALA A 326 9.41 3.46 2.03
N HIS A 327 8.20 2.94 2.26
CA HIS A 327 7.58 2.94 3.57
C HIS A 327 8.10 1.74 4.39
N ASP A 328 7.61 1.52 5.61
CA ASP A 328 8.21 0.56 6.56
C ASP A 328 8.27 -0.90 6.06
N ALA A 329 7.41 -1.31 5.13
CA ALA A 329 7.55 -2.63 4.50
C ALA A 329 8.90 -2.82 3.79
N GLY A 330 9.48 -1.74 3.25
CA GLY A 330 10.82 -1.76 2.64
C GLY A 330 11.93 -2.08 3.64
N CYS A 331 11.73 -1.85 4.93
CA CYS A 331 12.72 -2.22 5.94
C CYS A 331 12.86 -3.74 6.11
N ALA A 332 11.82 -4.52 5.81
CA ALA A 332 11.95 -5.98 5.76
C ALA A 332 12.98 -6.41 4.68
N LEU A 333 12.99 -5.74 3.52
CA LEU A 333 14.02 -5.96 2.49
C LEU A 333 15.40 -5.55 3.01
N GLY A 334 15.52 -4.35 3.58
CA GLY A 334 16.78 -3.86 4.16
C GLY A 334 17.37 -4.83 5.19
N ALA A 335 16.55 -5.28 6.13
CA ALA A 335 16.92 -6.22 7.18
C ALA A 335 17.42 -7.57 6.62
N ALA A 336 16.73 -8.14 5.64
CA ALA A 336 17.16 -9.39 4.99
C ALA A 336 18.51 -9.24 4.27
N LEU A 337 18.72 -8.11 3.59
CA LEU A 337 19.96 -7.83 2.86
C LEU A 337 21.15 -7.55 3.80
N MET A 338 20.91 -6.89 4.93
CA MET A 338 21.92 -6.69 5.98
C MET A 338 22.44 -8.04 6.49
N LEU A 339 21.53 -8.96 6.84
CA LEU A 339 21.90 -10.31 7.26
C LEU A 339 22.65 -11.08 6.17
N SER A 340 22.19 -11.00 4.93
CA SER A 340 22.85 -11.67 3.80
C SER A 340 24.28 -11.15 3.61
N ASN A 341 24.51 -9.85 3.77
CA ASN A 341 25.83 -9.24 3.74
C ASN A 341 26.71 -9.70 4.91
N GLU A 342 26.19 -9.80 6.13
CA GLU A 342 26.91 -10.35 7.30
C GLU A 342 27.40 -11.79 7.06
N LEU A 343 26.64 -12.58 6.30
CA LEU A 343 27.01 -13.94 5.91
C LEU A 343 27.98 -14.00 4.70
N GLY A 344 28.48 -12.86 4.23
CA GLY A 344 29.38 -12.78 3.07
C GLY A 344 28.67 -13.02 1.73
N ARG A 345 27.35 -12.83 1.69
CA ARG A 345 26.50 -12.98 0.49
C ARG A 345 25.79 -11.65 0.19
N PRO A 346 26.51 -10.57 -0.16
CA PRO A 346 25.89 -9.27 -0.41
C PRO A 346 24.94 -9.30 -1.62
N ALA A 347 24.01 -8.35 -1.66
CA ALA A 347 23.17 -8.14 -2.83
C ALA A 347 24.02 -7.92 -4.09
N PRO A 348 23.60 -8.45 -5.25
CA PRO A 348 24.26 -8.11 -6.50
C PRO A 348 24.06 -6.62 -6.79
N ARG A 349 25.09 -5.99 -7.36
CA ARG A 349 25.06 -4.57 -7.71
C ARG A 349 24.30 -4.34 -9.01
N GLU A 350 23.01 -4.61 -8.96
CA GLU A 350 22.08 -4.54 -10.09
C GLU A 350 20.98 -3.54 -9.74
N ARG A 351 20.62 -2.66 -10.67
CA ARG A 351 19.47 -1.76 -10.48
C ARG A 351 18.19 -2.58 -10.54
N LEU A 352 17.33 -2.37 -9.56
CA LEU A 352 16.06 -3.09 -9.43
C LEU A 352 15.20 -2.93 -10.70
N PRO A 353 14.88 -4.02 -11.41
CA PRO A 353 14.10 -3.93 -12.64
C PRO A 353 12.59 -3.89 -12.38
N ASP A 354 12.13 -4.60 -11.36
CA ASP A 354 10.72 -4.75 -10.99
C ASP A 354 10.59 -5.18 -9.50
N VAL A 355 9.35 -5.31 -9.04
CA VAL A 355 8.99 -5.72 -7.67
C VAL A 355 7.91 -6.80 -7.69
N TYR A 356 7.84 -7.63 -8.74
CA TYR A 356 6.81 -8.66 -8.88
C TYR A 356 7.17 -9.92 -8.04
N TRP A 357 7.24 -9.72 -6.73
CA TRP A 357 7.74 -10.69 -5.75
C TRP A 357 6.64 -11.35 -4.92
N GLY A 358 5.39 -10.90 -5.07
CA GLY A 358 4.26 -11.44 -4.35
C GLY A 358 3.64 -12.68 -5.02
N PRO A 359 2.52 -13.18 -4.47
CA PRO A 359 1.79 -14.34 -4.99
C PRO A 359 1.44 -14.25 -6.49
N ASP A 360 1.56 -15.39 -7.18
CA ASP A 360 1.04 -15.59 -8.53
C ASP A 360 -0.44 -16.03 -8.49
N LEU A 361 -1.13 -15.98 -9.62
CA LEU A 361 -2.55 -16.38 -9.77
C LEU A 361 -2.75 -17.90 -9.73
N GLY A 362 -1.68 -18.68 -9.74
CA GLY A 362 -1.73 -20.13 -9.93
C GLY A 362 -1.92 -20.50 -11.40
N ASN A 363 -2.36 -21.73 -11.64
CA ASN A 363 -2.61 -22.20 -13.02
C ASN A 363 -3.98 -21.73 -13.54
N GLU A 364 -4.11 -21.74 -14.87
CA GLU A 364 -5.32 -21.30 -15.57
C GLU A 364 -6.59 -22.04 -15.09
N GLN A 365 -6.50 -23.34 -14.79
CA GLN A 365 -7.63 -24.14 -14.32
C GLN A 365 -8.11 -23.72 -12.92
N ALA A 366 -7.19 -23.34 -12.03
CA ALA A 366 -7.53 -22.83 -10.70
C ALA A 366 -8.26 -21.47 -10.81
N VAL A 367 -7.77 -20.59 -11.68
CA VAL A 367 -8.42 -19.30 -11.96
C VAL A 367 -9.83 -19.52 -12.53
N GLU A 368 -9.96 -20.40 -13.52
CA GLU A 368 -11.25 -20.72 -14.14
C GLU A 368 -12.23 -21.32 -13.14
N HIS A 369 -11.76 -22.23 -12.28
CA HIS A 369 -12.57 -22.84 -11.23
C HIS A 369 -13.13 -21.79 -10.26
N GLU A 370 -12.29 -20.87 -9.81
CA GLU A 370 -12.70 -19.81 -8.89
C GLU A 370 -13.68 -18.83 -9.55
N LEU A 371 -13.47 -18.48 -10.81
CA LEU A 371 -14.43 -17.67 -11.58
C LEU A 371 -15.77 -18.40 -11.75
N ASN A 372 -15.76 -19.67 -12.13
CA ASN A 372 -16.97 -20.46 -12.39
C ASN A 372 -17.82 -20.69 -11.13
N ALA A 373 -17.21 -20.68 -9.94
CA ALA A 373 -17.92 -20.69 -8.67
C ALA A 373 -18.87 -19.48 -8.51
N TRP A 374 -18.63 -18.40 -9.27
CA TRP A 374 -19.45 -17.19 -9.31
C TRP A 374 -20.30 -17.06 -10.59
N SER A 375 -20.55 -18.14 -11.35
CA SER A 375 -21.31 -18.12 -12.62
C SER A 375 -22.75 -17.58 -12.55
N GLY A 376 -23.36 -17.53 -11.36
CA GLY A 376 -24.64 -16.82 -11.14
C GLY A 376 -24.52 -15.29 -11.15
N HIS A 377 -23.31 -14.76 -10.98
CA HIS A 377 -23.00 -13.32 -10.87
C HIS A 377 -22.07 -12.82 -11.97
N LEU A 378 -21.39 -13.72 -12.69
CA LEU A 378 -20.37 -13.41 -13.67
C LEU A 378 -20.64 -14.11 -15.01
N ASP A 379 -20.42 -13.37 -16.09
CA ASP A 379 -20.26 -13.93 -17.44
C ASP A 379 -18.76 -14.02 -17.73
N ILE A 380 -18.27 -15.22 -18.07
CA ILE A 380 -16.84 -15.53 -18.18
C ILE A 380 -16.55 -16.01 -19.59
N GLN A 381 -15.50 -15.45 -20.20
CA GLN A 381 -15.03 -15.82 -21.52
C GLN A 381 -13.50 -15.92 -21.52
N ARG A 382 -12.97 -17.05 -21.97
CA ARG A 382 -11.53 -17.20 -22.23
C ARG A 382 -11.15 -16.51 -23.55
N SER A 383 -10.00 -15.83 -23.58
CA SER A 383 -9.44 -15.20 -24.78
C SER A 383 -7.99 -15.63 -25.01
N ASP A 384 -7.67 -16.01 -26.25
CA ASP A 384 -6.30 -16.32 -26.68
C ASP A 384 -5.46 -15.05 -26.93
N ASP A 385 -6.10 -13.91 -27.17
CA ASP A 385 -5.45 -12.60 -27.30
C ASP A 385 -6.06 -11.63 -26.29
N ILE A 386 -5.70 -11.85 -25.02
CA ILE A 386 -6.22 -11.07 -23.89
C ILE A 386 -5.82 -9.60 -23.98
N ALA A 387 -4.62 -9.31 -24.51
CA ALA A 387 -4.10 -7.97 -24.67
C ALA A 387 -4.95 -7.15 -25.65
N SER A 388 -5.23 -7.69 -26.84
CA SER A 388 -6.08 -7.01 -27.83
C SER A 388 -7.52 -6.86 -27.33
N SER A 389 -8.06 -7.89 -26.67
CA SER A 389 -9.42 -7.86 -26.12
C SER A 389 -9.59 -6.77 -25.04
N ALA A 390 -8.65 -6.70 -24.10
CA ALA A 390 -8.65 -5.68 -23.05
C ALA A 390 -8.41 -4.27 -23.62
N ALA A 391 -7.52 -4.14 -24.62
CA ALA A 391 -7.30 -2.88 -25.31
C ALA A 391 -8.56 -2.39 -26.03
N ASP A 392 -9.34 -3.27 -26.64
CA ASP A 392 -10.61 -2.94 -27.27
C ASP A 392 -11.66 -2.48 -26.25
N TRP A 393 -11.79 -3.17 -25.11
CA TRP A 393 -12.66 -2.73 -24.00
C TRP A 393 -12.30 -1.29 -23.58
N MET A 394 -11.03 -1.03 -23.28
CA MET A 394 -10.59 0.30 -22.85
C MET A 394 -10.77 1.36 -23.96
N ALA A 395 -10.46 1.04 -25.22
CA ALA A 395 -10.63 1.97 -26.34
C ALA A 395 -12.09 2.34 -26.59
N ASN A 396 -13.03 1.46 -26.21
CA ASN A 396 -14.47 1.70 -26.24
C ASN A 396 -15.01 2.33 -24.93
N GLY A 397 -14.13 2.68 -24.00
CA GLY A 397 -14.46 3.43 -22.80
C GLY A 397 -14.71 2.58 -21.55
N ASP A 398 -14.45 1.28 -21.56
CA ASP A 398 -14.53 0.46 -20.35
C ASP A 398 -13.37 0.78 -19.38
N VAL A 399 -13.68 0.76 -18.09
CA VAL A 399 -12.74 0.77 -16.98
C VAL A 399 -12.65 -0.65 -16.44
N ILE A 400 -11.45 -1.25 -16.51
CA ILE A 400 -11.28 -2.68 -16.26
C ILE A 400 -10.41 -2.93 -15.04
N GLY A 401 -10.75 -3.94 -14.24
CA GLY A 401 -9.80 -4.58 -13.35
C GLY A 401 -8.85 -5.47 -14.15
N TRP A 402 -7.55 -5.41 -13.86
CA TRP A 402 -6.50 -6.14 -14.57
C TRP A 402 -5.61 -6.88 -13.56
N VAL A 403 -5.62 -8.21 -13.67
CA VAL A 403 -4.98 -9.12 -12.74
C VAL A 403 -4.14 -10.13 -13.52
N GLN A 404 -2.81 -10.01 -13.42
CA GLN A 404 -1.85 -10.84 -14.14
C GLN A 404 -0.66 -11.20 -13.26
N GLY A 405 -0.10 -12.39 -13.43
CA GLY A 405 1.16 -12.82 -12.85
C GLY A 405 1.32 -12.56 -11.33
N ARG A 406 2.59 -12.49 -10.91
CA ARG A 406 2.98 -12.16 -9.54
C ARG A 406 2.62 -10.72 -9.17
N SER A 407 2.02 -10.50 -8.01
CA SER A 407 1.70 -9.16 -7.53
C SER A 407 2.94 -8.31 -7.25
N GLU A 408 2.78 -7.00 -7.36
CA GLU A 408 3.81 -6.02 -7.04
C GLU A 408 3.93 -5.78 -5.51
N PHE A 409 5.17 -5.72 -5.01
CA PHE A 409 5.51 -5.32 -3.64
C PHE A 409 5.61 -3.79 -3.55
N GLY A 410 4.93 -3.18 -2.57
CA GLY A 410 4.84 -1.73 -2.40
C GLY A 410 3.41 -1.19 -2.58
N PRO A 411 3.23 0.13 -2.35
CA PRO A 411 1.90 0.73 -2.24
C PRO A 411 1.29 1.12 -3.60
N ARG A 412 1.98 0.86 -4.71
CA ARG A 412 1.58 1.26 -6.06
C ARG A 412 1.25 0.02 -6.87
N ALA A 413 0.12 0.03 -7.59
CA ALA A 413 -0.09 -0.94 -8.65
C ALA A 413 0.74 -0.56 -9.88
N LEU A 414 1.48 -1.51 -10.40
CA LEU A 414 2.50 -1.38 -11.44
C LEU A 414 2.22 -2.36 -12.59
N GLY A 415 0.96 -2.69 -12.84
CA GLY A 415 0.53 -3.46 -14.00
C GLY A 415 0.07 -4.89 -13.72
N ASN A 416 0.12 -5.39 -12.48
CA ASN A 416 -0.29 -6.77 -12.16
C ASN A 416 -1.54 -6.86 -11.25
N ARG A 417 -1.80 -5.83 -10.43
CA ARG A 417 -3.07 -5.67 -9.67
C ARG A 417 -3.64 -4.26 -9.86
N SER A 418 -4.06 -3.97 -11.10
CA SER A 418 -4.32 -2.61 -11.57
C SER A 418 -5.77 -2.41 -12.03
N ILE A 419 -6.26 -1.19 -11.92
CA ILE A 419 -7.43 -0.71 -12.67
C ILE A 419 -6.89 0.08 -13.85
N LEU A 420 -7.28 -0.33 -15.06
CA LEU A 420 -6.82 0.25 -16.31
C LEU A 420 -7.97 0.95 -17.03
N ALA A 421 -7.66 2.06 -17.67
CA ALA A 421 -8.62 2.81 -18.48
C ALA A 421 -7.93 3.62 -19.59
N ASP A 422 -8.73 4.11 -20.53
CA ASP A 422 -8.31 5.06 -21.56
C ASP A 422 -7.86 6.39 -20.93
N PRO A 423 -6.61 6.85 -21.17
CA PRO A 423 -6.11 8.09 -20.60
C PRO A 423 -6.59 9.35 -21.35
N ARG A 424 -7.22 9.21 -22.52
CA ARG A 424 -7.49 10.34 -23.42
C ARG A 424 -8.62 11.25 -22.94
N PRO A 425 -9.83 10.74 -22.62
CA PRO A 425 -10.94 11.60 -22.24
C PRO A 425 -10.76 12.13 -20.82
N ALA A 426 -10.70 13.45 -20.64
CA ALA A 426 -10.57 14.07 -19.32
C ALA A 426 -11.68 13.63 -18.32
N GLY A 427 -12.89 13.36 -18.84
CA GLY A 427 -14.02 12.85 -18.06
C GLY A 427 -13.75 11.51 -17.34
N ASN A 428 -12.81 10.69 -17.83
CA ASN A 428 -12.45 9.42 -17.19
C ASN A 428 -11.90 9.62 -15.78
N LYS A 429 -11.23 10.75 -15.49
CA LYS A 429 -10.80 11.09 -14.12
C LYS A 429 -11.99 11.16 -13.15
N GLY A 430 -13.07 11.82 -13.56
CA GLY A 430 -14.28 11.94 -12.74
C GLY A 430 -14.99 10.59 -12.59
N ARG A 431 -15.15 9.87 -13.70
CA ARG A 431 -15.83 8.58 -13.75
C ARG A 431 -15.16 7.53 -12.85
N ILE A 432 -13.84 7.34 -12.93
CA ILE A 432 -13.12 6.33 -12.11
C ILE A 432 -13.15 6.69 -10.62
N ASN A 433 -13.00 7.98 -10.28
CA ASN A 433 -13.10 8.42 -8.89
C ASN A 433 -14.49 8.15 -8.28
N ALA A 434 -15.56 8.24 -9.09
CA ALA A 434 -16.92 7.92 -8.68
C ALA A 434 -17.18 6.39 -8.61
N MET A 435 -16.84 5.65 -9.66
CA MET A 435 -17.15 4.21 -9.83
C MET A 435 -16.48 3.29 -8.81
N VAL A 436 -15.25 3.62 -8.40
CA VAL A 436 -14.41 2.70 -7.62
C VAL A 436 -13.98 3.32 -6.31
N LYS A 437 -13.47 4.54 -6.38
CA LYS A 437 -12.69 5.09 -5.29
C LYS A 437 -13.52 5.88 -4.28
N LYS A 438 -14.73 6.30 -4.64
CA LYS A 438 -15.67 7.10 -3.82
C LYS A 438 -14.95 8.20 -3.04
N ARG A 439 -14.02 8.88 -3.72
CA ARG A 439 -13.04 9.79 -3.12
C ARG A 439 -13.04 11.17 -3.78
N GLU A 440 -12.20 12.05 -3.25
CA GLU A 440 -12.10 13.44 -3.68
C GLU A 440 -11.70 13.56 -5.16
N GLY A 441 -12.45 14.34 -5.94
CA GLY A 441 -12.30 14.44 -7.39
C GLY A 441 -11.00 15.11 -7.88
N TYR A 442 -10.23 15.75 -6.99
CA TYR A 442 -8.96 16.39 -7.36
C TYR A 442 -7.83 15.37 -7.57
N ARG A 443 -7.92 14.16 -7.02
CA ARG A 443 -6.81 13.19 -7.03
C ARG A 443 -6.42 12.77 -8.46
N PRO A 444 -5.15 12.95 -8.89
CA PRO A 444 -4.66 12.47 -10.17
C PRO A 444 -4.64 10.94 -10.24
N PHE A 445 -4.69 10.43 -11.47
CA PHE A 445 -4.29 9.07 -11.80
C PHE A 445 -2.91 9.07 -12.46
N ALA A 446 -2.25 7.92 -12.44
CA ALA A 446 -0.91 7.77 -12.98
C ALA A 446 -0.95 7.22 -14.42
N PRO A 447 -0.14 7.73 -15.35
CA PRO A 447 0.07 7.09 -16.63
C PRO A 447 1.09 5.94 -16.55
N SER A 448 0.81 4.86 -17.26
CA SER A 448 1.78 3.85 -17.66
C SER A 448 2.04 3.96 -19.16
N VAL A 449 3.31 4.09 -19.56
CA VAL A 449 3.73 4.29 -20.96
C VAL A 449 4.75 3.24 -21.37
N LEU A 450 4.76 2.84 -22.64
CA LEU A 450 5.86 2.03 -23.17
C LEU A 450 7.18 2.81 -23.04
N GLU A 451 8.23 2.15 -22.55
CA GLU A 451 9.54 2.77 -22.31
C GLU A 451 10.08 3.47 -23.57
N GLU A 452 9.96 2.81 -24.73
CA GLU A 452 10.41 3.31 -26.03
C GLU A 452 9.66 4.55 -26.53
N ASP A 453 8.43 4.80 -26.04
CA ASP A 453 7.59 5.92 -26.47
C ASP A 453 7.56 7.07 -25.44
N ALA A 454 8.08 6.85 -24.22
CA ALA A 454 7.91 7.76 -23.09
C ALA A 454 8.35 9.21 -23.39
N SER A 455 9.47 9.38 -24.09
CA SER A 455 10.03 10.69 -24.40
C SER A 455 9.20 11.51 -25.40
N GLU A 456 8.28 10.89 -26.14
CA GLU A 456 7.35 11.58 -27.04
C GLU A 456 6.19 12.25 -26.28
N PHE A 457 5.84 11.73 -25.10
CA PHE A 457 4.68 12.18 -24.32
C PHE A 457 5.07 12.97 -23.07
N PHE A 458 6.24 12.68 -22.50
CA PHE A 458 6.72 13.26 -21.25
C PHE A 458 8.09 13.92 -21.44
N GLU A 459 8.34 14.99 -20.70
CA GLU A 459 9.63 15.68 -20.66
C GLU A 459 10.54 14.97 -19.67
N LEU A 460 11.28 13.98 -20.14
CA LEU A 460 12.28 13.27 -19.32
C LEU A 460 13.62 14.01 -19.38
N PRO A 461 14.35 14.18 -18.27
CA PRO A 461 15.72 14.70 -18.31
C PRO A 461 16.63 13.82 -19.17
N ASP A 462 17.68 14.41 -19.72
CA ASP A 462 18.64 13.70 -20.56
C ASP A 462 19.22 12.47 -19.85
N GLY A 463 19.32 11.35 -20.59
CA GLY A 463 19.76 10.06 -20.03
C GLY A 463 18.70 9.30 -19.23
N THR A 464 17.61 9.94 -18.78
CA THR A 464 16.53 9.27 -18.06
C THR A 464 15.57 8.60 -19.04
N ARG A 465 15.54 7.26 -19.01
CA ARG A 465 14.58 6.47 -19.80
C ARG A 465 13.67 5.58 -18.96
N GLN A 466 14.05 5.32 -17.70
CA GLN A 466 13.41 4.32 -16.86
C GLN A 466 12.91 4.92 -15.55
N LEU A 467 11.59 4.99 -15.42
CA LEU A 467 10.86 5.37 -14.22
C LEU A 467 9.79 4.30 -13.92
N PRO A 468 10.16 3.04 -13.61
CA PRO A 468 9.22 1.90 -13.61
C PRO A 468 8.29 1.84 -12.39
N PHE A 469 8.47 2.70 -11.38
CA PHE A 469 7.85 2.53 -10.06
C PHE A 469 6.85 3.63 -9.67
N MET A 470 6.53 4.58 -10.57
CA MET A 470 5.66 5.73 -10.24
C MET A 470 6.15 6.58 -9.06
N ASN A 471 7.47 6.69 -8.90
CA ASN A 471 8.11 7.46 -7.81
C ASN A 471 8.41 8.91 -8.17
N PHE A 472 8.22 9.29 -9.44
CA PHE A 472 8.55 10.63 -9.95
C PHE A 472 7.34 11.26 -10.64
N VAL A 473 7.09 12.53 -10.33
CA VAL A 473 6.23 13.40 -11.12
C VAL A 473 7.08 14.03 -12.23
N VAL A 474 6.61 13.90 -13.47
CA VAL A 474 7.23 14.47 -14.67
C VAL A 474 6.24 15.39 -15.39
N ARG A 475 6.74 16.27 -16.23
CA ARG A 475 5.90 17.15 -17.06
C ARG A 475 5.38 16.38 -18.26
N VAL A 476 4.08 16.50 -18.52
CA VAL A 476 3.48 16.07 -19.78
C VAL A 476 3.81 17.14 -20.81
N ARG A 477 4.35 16.72 -21.97
CA ARG A 477 4.67 17.67 -23.05
C ARG A 477 3.43 18.45 -23.43
N GLU A 478 3.58 19.76 -23.58
CA GLU A 478 2.46 20.68 -23.79
C GLU A 478 1.52 20.22 -24.92
N ALA A 479 2.08 19.82 -26.07
CA ALA A 479 1.33 19.33 -27.23
C ALA A 479 0.52 18.04 -26.97
N LYS A 480 0.82 17.30 -25.91
CA LYS A 480 0.19 16.02 -25.57
C LYS A 480 -0.81 16.12 -24.42
N ARG A 481 -0.83 17.23 -23.68
CA ARG A 481 -1.72 17.44 -22.50
C ARG A 481 -3.20 17.26 -22.83
N ASN A 482 -3.66 17.82 -23.96
CA ASN A 482 -5.05 17.69 -24.40
C ASN A 482 -5.43 16.26 -24.80
N VAL A 483 -4.46 15.46 -25.26
CA VAL A 483 -4.65 14.07 -25.67
C VAL A 483 -4.58 13.10 -24.49
N LEU A 484 -4.01 13.53 -23.36
CA LEU A 484 -3.85 12.73 -22.14
C LEU A 484 -4.64 13.34 -20.97
N GLY A 485 -5.90 13.73 -21.24
CA GLY A 485 -6.69 14.53 -20.32
C GLY A 485 -7.01 13.86 -18.98
N ALA A 486 -7.09 12.52 -18.91
CA ALA A 486 -7.46 11.81 -17.69
C ALA A 486 -6.30 11.67 -16.69
N ILE A 487 -5.06 11.78 -17.16
CA ILE A 487 -3.83 11.56 -16.37
C ILE A 487 -2.99 12.82 -16.18
N THR A 488 -3.29 13.90 -16.94
CA THR A 488 -2.59 15.18 -16.81
C THR A 488 -3.18 15.96 -15.65
N HIS A 489 -2.35 16.34 -14.69
CA HIS A 489 -2.76 17.14 -13.53
C HIS A 489 -2.90 18.63 -13.91
N VAL A 490 -3.46 19.44 -13.00
CA VAL A 490 -3.78 20.85 -13.29
C VAL A 490 -2.57 21.72 -13.61
N ASP A 491 -1.40 21.32 -13.13
CA ASP A 491 -0.08 21.94 -13.37
C ASP A 491 0.65 21.33 -14.58
N GLY A 492 -0.02 20.49 -15.38
CA GLY A 492 0.55 19.88 -16.58
C GLY A 492 1.51 18.72 -16.30
N THR A 493 1.48 18.17 -15.10
CA THR A 493 2.36 17.08 -14.66
C THR A 493 1.63 15.75 -14.53
N ALA A 494 2.37 14.64 -14.44
CA ALA A 494 1.84 13.31 -14.19
C ALA A 494 2.87 12.42 -13.48
N ARG A 495 2.40 11.47 -12.67
CA ARG A 495 3.24 10.52 -11.93
C ARG A 495 3.50 9.26 -12.75
N LEU A 496 4.65 9.17 -13.42
CA LEU A 496 4.87 8.26 -14.54
C LEU A 496 5.34 6.86 -14.13
N GLN A 497 4.79 5.83 -14.79
CA GLN A 497 5.39 4.51 -14.92
C GLN A 497 5.87 4.28 -16.36
N THR A 498 7.15 3.99 -16.56
CA THR A 498 7.65 3.43 -17.83
C THR A 498 7.60 1.91 -17.79
N VAL A 499 7.11 1.27 -18.84
CA VAL A 499 6.91 -0.17 -18.92
C VAL A 499 7.81 -0.73 -20.01
N SER A 500 8.76 -1.57 -19.61
CA SER A 500 9.62 -2.31 -20.54
C SER A 500 9.04 -3.70 -20.80
N ARG A 501 9.17 -4.19 -22.03
CA ARG A 501 8.76 -5.55 -22.37
C ARG A 501 9.52 -6.61 -21.58
N LYS A 502 10.77 -6.31 -21.18
CA LYS A 502 11.61 -7.22 -20.40
C LYS A 502 11.08 -7.40 -18.97
N ALA A 503 10.65 -6.32 -18.33
CA ALA A 503 10.19 -6.35 -16.94
C ALA A 503 8.75 -6.91 -16.81
N ASN A 504 7.85 -6.53 -17.72
CA ASN A 504 6.47 -7.02 -17.68
C ASN A 504 5.90 -7.20 -19.11
N PRO A 505 6.08 -8.38 -19.73
CA PRO A 505 5.61 -8.64 -21.08
C PRO A 505 4.09 -8.47 -21.23
N ALA A 506 3.29 -9.02 -20.32
CA ALA A 506 1.83 -8.96 -20.41
C ALA A 506 1.30 -7.52 -20.31
N TYR A 507 1.89 -6.71 -19.43
CA TYR A 507 1.50 -5.31 -19.30
C TYR A 507 1.98 -4.45 -20.48
N TRP A 508 3.18 -4.73 -21.00
CA TRP A 508 3.66 -4.13 -22.24
C TRP A 508 2.75 -4.48 -23.43
N ASP A 509 2.32 -5.74 -23.54
CA ASP A 509 1.48 -6.23 -24.65
C ASP A 509 0.11 -5.55 -24.67
N VAL A 510 -0.55 -5.34 -23.51
CA VAL A 510 -1.85 -4.63 -23.46
C VAL A 510 -1.70 -3.14 -23.78
N ILE A 511 -0.64 -2.46 -23.31
CA ILE A 511 -0.38 -1.06 -23.68
C ILE A 511 -0.08 -0.95 -25.17
N ASN A 512 0.72 -1.87 -25.73
CA ASN A 512 1.03 -1.90 -27.16
C ASN A 512 -0.20 -2.25 -28.01
N ALA A 513 -1.08 -3.14 -27.55
CA ALA A 513 -2.36 -3.39 -28.21
C ALA A 513 -3.24 -2.14 -28.23
N PHE A 514 -3.30 -1.41 -27.12
CA PHE A 514 -3.99 -0.13 -27.04
C PHE A 514 -3.36 0.92 -27.96
N LYS A 515 -2.03 0.97 -28.08
CA LYS A 515 -1.30 1.80 -29.05
C LYS A 515 -1.73 1.48 -30.48
N ARG A 516 -1.76 0.21 -30.88
CA ARG A 516 -2.20 -0.20 -32.22
C ARG A 516 -3.63 0.23 -32.51
N ARG A 517 -4.50 0.19 -31.50
CA ARG A 517 -5.92 0.55 -31.61
C ARG A 517 -6.18 2.05 -31.65
N THR A 518 -5.40 2.84 -30.91
CA THR A 518 -5.72 4.26 -30.63
C THR A 518 -4.66 5.26 -31.07
N GLY A 519 -3.47 4.78 -31.42
CA GLY A 519 -2.27 5.60 -31.63
C GLY A 519 -1.58 6.07 -30.34
N ILE A 520 -2.10 5.73 -29.15
CA ILE A 520 -1.59 6.21 -27.86
C ILE A 520 -0.92 5.06 -27.08
N PRO A 521 0.39 5.12 -26.79
CA PRO A 521 1.12 4.09 -26.04
C PRO A 521 1.05 4.31 -24.52
N VAL A 522 -0.07 4.86 -24.03
CA VAL A 522 -0.28 5.22 -22.63
C VAL A 522 -1.59 4.60 -22.15
N LEU A 523 -1.60 4.07 -20.94
CA LEU A 523 -2.82 3.71 -20.20
C LEU A 523 -2.91 4.52 -18.92
N LEU A 524 -4.13 4.82 -18.48
CA LEU A 524 -4.37 5.24 -17.11
C LEU A 524 -4.25 4.00 -16.21
N ASN A 525 -3.46 4.10 -15.15
CA ASN A 525 -3.27 3.06 -14.15
C ASN A 525 -3.57 3.61 -12.74
N THR A 526 -4.32 2.83 -11.96
CA THR A 526 -4.50 3.03 -10.53
C THR A 526 -4.58 1.71 -9.79
N SER A 527 -4.34 1.72 -8.48
CA SER A 527 -4.46 0.54 -7.63
C SER A 527 -5.81 -0.17 -7.77
N PHE A 528 -5.83 -1.49 -7.89
CA PHE A 528 -7.07 -2.25 -7.88
C PHE A 528 -7.51 -2.52 -6.44
N ASN A 529 -8.34 -1.61 -5.92
CA ASN A 529 -9.01 -1.67 -4.62
C ASN A 529 -10.11 -0.61 -4.54
N ASN A 530 -11.01 -0.69 -3.56
CA ASN A 530 -11.86 0.42 -3.17
C ASN A 530 -11.24 1.21 -2.00
N ASN A 531 -12.01 2.11 -1.37
CA ASN A 531 -11.55 2.89 -0.21
C ASN A 531 -11.52 2.07 1.11
N ALA A 532 -12.11 0.87 1.11
CA ALA A 532 -12.25 0.01 2.28
C ALA A 532 -11.23 -1.13 2.32
N GLU A 533 -10.28 -1.25 1.39
CA GLU A 533 -9.36 -2.39 1.39
C GLU A 533 -7.98 -2.07 0.76
N PRO A 534 -6.95 -2.88 1.05
CA PRO A 534 -5.67 -2.83 0.35
C PRO A 534 -5.79 -3.37 -1.09
N ILE A 535 -4.75 -3.19 -1.92
CA ILE A 535 -4.74 -3.72 -3.30
C ILE A 535 -5.10 -5.22 -3.29
N VAL A 536 -5.92 -5.66 -4.25
CA VAL A 536 -6.31 -7.07 -4.39
C VAL A 536 -5.08 -7.95 -4.58
N GLU A 537 -5.09 -9.15 -4.00
CA GLU A 537 -3.98 -10.10 -4.07
C GLU A 537 -4.38 -11.35 -4.84
N SER A 538 -5.44 -12.02 -4.39
CA SER A 538 -5.97 -13.25 -4.99
C SER A 538 -7.05 -13.00 -6.06
N VAL A 539 -7.41 -14.06 -6.79
CA VAL A 539 -8.56 -14.06 -7.71
C VAL A 539 -9.85 -13.75 -6.95
N SER A 540 -10.05 -14.33 -5.76
CA SER A 540 -11.16 -14.01 -4.86
C SER A 540 -11.26 -12.52 -4.52
N ASP A 541 -10.13 -11.89 -4.19
CA ASP A 541 -10.09 -10.45 -3.88
C ASP A 541 -10.48 -9.62 -5.11
N ALA A 542 -10.00 -10.01 -6.28
CA ALA A 542 -10.33 -9.35 -7.54
C ALA A 542 -11.82 -9.46 -7.89
N ILE A 543 -12.42 -10.66 -7.76
CA ILE A 543 -13.85 -10.87 -7.97
C ILE A 543 -14.67 -10.07 -6.96
N THR A 544 -14.31 -10.13 -5.68
CA THR A 544 -14.98 -9.39 -4.61
C THR A 544 -14.96 -7.89 -4.88
N THR A 545 -13.80 -7.35 -5.25
CA THR A 545 -13.65 -5.92 -5.59
C THR A 545 -14.44 -5.57 -6.86
N PHE A 546 -14.41 -6.43 -7.88
CA PHE A 546 -15.17 -6.23 -9.10
C PHE A 546 -16.68 -6.17 -8.84
N LEU A 547 -17.22 -7.12 -8.08
CA LEU A 547 -18.65 -7.21 -7.73
C LEU A 547 -19.12 -6.10 -6.77
N THR A 548 -18.20 -5.47 -6.04
CA THR A 548 -18.50 -4.40 -5.07
C THR A 548 -18.12 -3.00 -5.54
N THR A 549 -17.76 -2.85 -6.82
CA THR A 549 -17.50 -1.56 -7.47
C THR A 549 -18.30 -1.45 -8.76
N ASP A 550 -18.25 -0.31 -9.44
CA ASP A 550 -18.95 -0.14 -10.73
C ASP A 550 -18.06 -0.46 -11.94
N LEU A 551 -16.89 -1.10 -11.77
CA LEU A 551 -16.02 -1.50 -12.88
C LEU A 551 -16.79 -2.22 -14.01
N ASP A 552 -16.47 -1.88 -15.25
CA ASP A 552 -17.20 -2.36 -16.43
C ASP A 552 -16.80 -3.79 -16.81
N GLY A 553 -15.54 -4.17 -16.57
CA GLY A 553 -15.01 -5.50 -16.82
C GLY A 553 -13.88 -5.88 -15.88
N LEU A 554 -13.57 -7.17 -15.82
CA LEU A 554 -12.45 -7.73 -15.09
C LEU A 554 -11.68 -8.67 -16.01
N VAL A 555 -10.36 -8.57 -15.97
CA VAL A 555 -9.43 -9.47 -16.65
C VAL A 555 -8.58 -10.18 -15.60
N VAL A 556 -8.64 -11.52 -15.59
CA VAL A 556 -7.82 -12.37 -14.70
C VAL A 556 -7.16 -13.45 -15.53
N GLY A 557 -5.83 -13.42 -15.65
CA GLY A 557 -5.12 -14.32 -16.56
C GLY A 557 -5.68 -14.20 -17.99
N PRO A 558 -6.06 -15.30 -18.66
CA PRO A 558 -6.65 -15.28 -20.00
C PRO A 558 -8.18 -15.06 -20.02
N PHE A 559 -8.82 -14.76 -18.89
CA PHE A 559 -10.28 -14.64 -18.81
C PHE A 559 -10.75 -13.20 -18.81
N LEU A 560 -11.71 -12.92 -19.69
CA LEU A 560 -12.55 -11.73 -19.75
C LEU A 560 -13.81 -11.99 -18.93
N VAL A 561 -14.14 -11.09 -18.01
CA VAL A 561 -15.23 -11.26 -17.06
C VAL A 561 -16.13 -10.01 -17.08
N ARG A 562 -17.44 -10.22 -17.20
CA ARG A 562 -18.49 -9.19 -17.08
C ARG A 562 -19.44 -9.54 -15.94
N LYS A 563 -20.10 -8.51 -15.40
CA LYS A 563 -21.14 -8.71 -14.39
C LYS A 563 -22.40 -9.21 -15.06
N ARG A 564 -22.99 -10.24 -14.46
CA ARG A 564 -24.32 -10.73 -14.78
C ARG A 564 -25.31 -10.17 -13.76
N PRO A 565 -26.48 -9.67 -14.18
CA PRO A 565 -27.55 -9.34 -13.24
C PRO A 565 -27.96 -10.58 -12.43
N ALA A 566 -27.67 -10.57 -11.13
CA ALA A 566 -27.96 -11.66 -10.22
C ALA A 566 -29.33 -11.47 -9.55
N SER A 567 -30.13 -12.54 -9.53
CA SER A 567 -31.43 -12.61 -8.86
C SER A 567 -31.26 -12.77 -7.34
N LEU A 568 -32.35 -12.63 -6.57
CA LEU A 568 -32.32 -12.93 -5.14
C LEU A 568 -31.87 -14.38 -4.87
N GLN A 569 -32.22 -15.32 -5.75
CA GLN A 569 -31.84 -16.72 -5.61
C GLN A 569 -30.33 -16.91 -5.77
N ASP A 570 -29.71 -16.20 -6.72
CA ASP A 570 -28.25 -16.23 -6.92
C ASP A 570 -27.52 -15.70 -5.68
N TRP A 571 -27.97 -14.57 -5.11
CA TRP A 571 -27.41 -14.05 -3.86
C TRP A 571 -27.63 -14.98 -2.67
N SER A 572 -28.82 -15.59 -2.57
CA SER A 572 -29.16 -16.53 -1.49
C SER A 572 -28.36 -17.83 -1.56
N ALA A 573 -27.81 -18.18 -2.72
CA ALA A 573 -26.96 -19.35 -2.88
C ALA A 573 -25.54 -19.15 -2.30
N LEU A 574 -25.13 -17.92 -1.99
CA LEU A 574 -23.84 -17.62 -1.39
C LEU A 574 -23.79 -17.99 0.10
N SER A 575 -22.58 -18.17 0.59
CA SER A 575 -22.26 -18.23 2.02
C SER A 575 -21.89 -16.84 2.54
N VAL A 576 -22.20 -16.59 3.81
CA VAL A 576 -21.83 -15.40 4.56
C VAL A 576 -20.96 -15.77 5.76
N SER A 577 -19.90 -15.01 5.99
CA SER A 577 -19.03 -15.11 7.17
C SER A 577 -18.63 -13.73 7.68
N LEU A 578 -18.24 -13.65 8.96
CA LEU A 578 -17.61 -12.45 9.50
C LEU A 578 -16.11 -12.48 9.21
N PRO A 579 -15.53 -11.38 8.70
CA PRO A 579 -14.09 -11.25 8.63
C PRO A 579 -13.48 -11.48 10.02
N PRO A 580 -12.29 -12.07 10.09
CA PRO A 580 -11.65 -12.37 11.37
C PRO A 580 -11.36 -11.14 12.25
N TYR A 581 -11.33 -9.94 11.66
CA TYR A 581 -11.16 -8.65 12.34
C TYR A 581 -12.50 -7.91 12.61
N ALA A 582 -13.65 -8.51 12.32
CA ALA A 582 -14.96 -7.91 12.50
C ALA A 582 -15.68 -8.49 13.72
N SER A 583 -16.37 -7.64 14.48
CA SER A 583 -17.16 -8.04 15.65
C SER A 583 -18.51 -7.34 15.67
N LEU A 584 -19.52 -8.03 16.18
CA LEU A 584 -20.89 -7.51 16.30
C LEU A 584 -21.10 -6.89 17.67
N HIS A 585 -21.66 -5.67 17.70
CA HIS A 585 -21.94 -4.92 18.92
C HIS A 585 -23.38 -4.43 18.94
N ARG A 586 -23.98 -4.46 20.13
CA ARG A 586 -25.26 -3.81 20.42
C ARG A 586 -25.03 -2.82 21.55
N VAL A 587 -25.11 -1.52 21.24
CA VAL A 587 -24.69 -0.46 22.16
C VAL A 587 -25.73 0.67 22.21
N ARG A 588 -25.76 1.42 23.31
CA ARG A 588 -26.48 2.70 23.35
C ARG A 588 -25.61 3.79 22.74
N SER A 589 -26.10 4.44 21.70
CA SER A 589 -25.41 5.55 21.01
C SER A 589 -26.34 6.74 20.88
N HIS A 590 -25.77 7.95 20.88
CA HIS A 590 -26.51 9.14 20.45
C HIS A 590 -26.83 9.04 18.95
N THR A 591 -28.12 9.15 18.60
CA THR A 591 -28.58 9.25 17.20
C THR A 591 -29.00 10.68 16.85
N ALA A 592 -29.18 11.53 17.85
CA ALA A 592 -29.28 12.98 17.78
C ALA A 592 -28.64 13.59 19.05
N PRO A 593 -28.34 14.91 19.09
CA PRO A 593 -27.72 15.55 20.26
C PRO A 593 -28.44 15.26 21.59
N ASP A 594 -29.75 15.08 21.56
CA ASP A 594 -30.66 14.86 22.68
C ASP A 594 -31.29 13.44 22.72
N ARG A 595 -30.92 12.55 21.79
CA ARG A 595 -31.54 11.22 21.65
C ARG A 595 -30.52 10.10 21.69
N GLN A 596 -30.67 9.20 22.65
CA GLN A 596 -29.94 7.93 22.72
C GLN A 596 -30.85 6.76 22.35
N GLU A 597 -30.38 5.90 21.47
CA GLU A 597 -31.06 4.68 21.04
C GLU A 597 -30.11 3.49 21.11
N THR A 598 -30.66 2.29 21.27
CA THR A 598 -29.90 1.05 21.08
C THR A 598 -29.67 0.87 19.58
N VAL A 599 -28.41 0.81 19.17
CA VAL A 599 -28.01 0.59 17.78
C VAL A 599 -27.25 -0.73 17.67
N CYS A 600 -27.40 -1.40 16.53
CA CYS A 600 -26.60 -2.55 16.16
C CYS A 600 -25.49 -2.09 15.21
N GLU A 601 -24.26 -2.54 15.44
CA GLU A 601 -23.12 -2.15 14.62
C GLU A 601 -22.11 -3.29 14.45
N ILE A 602 -21.43 -3.28 13.30
CA ILE A 602 -20.21 -4.05 13.07
C ILE A 602 -19.04 -3.14 13.39
N ARG A 603 -18.15 -3.56 14.27
CA ARG A 603 -16.86 -2.90 14.49
C ARG A 603 -15.78 -3.69 13.80
N THR A 604 -14.93 -2.99 13.03
CA THR A 604 -13.78 -3.61 12.39
C THR A 604 -12.51 -3.15 13.11
N GLY A 605 -11.57 -4.07 13.38
CA GLY A 605 -10.30 -3.78 14.05
C GLY A 605 -9.31 -2.90 13.27
N ARG A 606 -9.77 -2.19 12.23
CA ARG A 606 -8.98 -1.23 11.42
C ARG A 606 -8.71 0.06 12.20
N SER A 607 -9.62 0.41 13.10
CA SER A 607 -9.46 1.42 14.15
C SER A 607 -10.56 1.23 15.20
N ALA A 608 -10.33 1.65 16.45
CA ALA A 608 -11.32 1.59 17.53
C ALA A 608 -12.61 2.42 17.25
N HIS A 609 -12.68 3.14 16.12
CA HIS A 609 -13.73 4.09 15.77
C HIS A 609 -14.44 3.79 14.44
N ASP A 610 -13.99 2.78 13.67
CA ASP A 610 -14.68 2.38 12.44
C ASP A 610 -15.79 1.38 12.77
N SER A 611 -16.97 1.91 13.07
CA SER A 611 -18.20 1.13 13.19
C SER A 611 -19.16 1.39 12.02
N MET A 612 -19.89 0.35 11.64
CA MET A 612 -20.90 0.38 10.61
C MET A 612 -22.24 0.04 11.25
N ARG A 613 -23.18 0.98 11.24
CA ARG A 613 -24.53 0.72 11.71
C ARG A 613 -25.23 -0.26 10.76
N ILE A 614 -25.91 -1.24 11.35
CA ILE A 614 -26.71 -2.23 10.64
C ILE A 614 -28.10 -2.32 11.26
N SER A 615 -29.06 -2.82 10.50
CA SER A 615 -30.41 -3.11 10.96
C SER A 615 -30.38 -4.17 12.07
N HIS A 616 -31.46 -4.19 12.84
CA HIS A 616 -31.63 -5.21 13.86
C HIS A 616 -31.74 -6.61 13.23
N GLU A 617 -32.44 -6.70 12.11
CA GLU A 617 -32.65 -7.92 11.34
C GLU A 617 -31.31 -8.49 10.83
N LEU A 618 -30.45 -7.65 10.25
CA LEU A 618 -29.12 -8.07 9.81
C LEU A 618 -28.27 -8.53 11.00
N PHE A 619 -28.31 -7.80 12.12
CA PHE A 619 -27.59 -8.19 13.33
C PHE A 619 -28.00 -9.59 13.81
N GLU A 620 -29.30 -9.87 13.92
CA GLU A 620 -29.80 -11.17 14.38
C GLU A 620 -29.40 -12.32 13.44
N ILE A 621 -29.30 -12.07 12.14
CA ILE A 621 -28.83 -13.05 11.17
C ILE A 621 -27.33 -13.30 11.31
N LEU A 622 -26.52 -12.24 11.41
CA LEU A 622 -25.07 -12.37 11.54
C LEU A 622 -24.68 -13.03 12.87
N MET A 623 -25.46 -12.84 13.94
CA MET A 623 -25.28 -13.52 15.23
C MET A 623 -25.48 -15.04 15.17
N ARG A 624 -26.14 -15.57 14.13
CA ARG A 624 -26.35 -17.02 13.94
C ARG A 624 -25.20 -17.70 13.18
N ILE A 625 -24.22 -16.94 12.72
CA ILE A 625 -23.09 -17.47 11.96
C ILE A 625 -22.06 -18.07 12.92
N GLU A 626 -21.85 -19.38 12.81
CA GLU A 626 -20.71 -20.08 13.43
C GLU A 626 -19.65 -20.36 12.36
N GLY A 627 -18.72 -19.42 12.18
CA GLY A 627 -17.73 -19.45 11.11
C GLY A 627 -18.28 -18.98 9.76
N GLU A 628 -19.02 -19.84 9.06
CA GLU A 628 -19.72 -19.52 7.80
C GLU A 628 -21.11 -20.17 7.75
N ALA A 629 -22.06 -19.55 7.05
CA ALA A 629 -23.40 -20.09 6.89
C ALA A 629 -24.00 -19.76 5.51
N SER A 630 -24.88 -20.63 5.01
CA SER A 630 -25.64 -20.36 3.78
C SER A 630 -26.60 -19.19 4.01
N LEU A 631 -26.55 -18.19 3.12
CA LEU A 631 -27.43 -17.02 3.21
C LEU A 631 -28.91 -17.42 3.04
N GLY A 632 -29.22 -18.30 2.10
CA GLY A 632 -30.59 -18.81 1.89
C GLY A 632 -31.16 -19.47 3.15
N TRP A 633 -30.36 -20.32 3.81
CA TRP A 633 -30.78 -20.95 5.07
C TRP A 633 -31.04 -19.91 6.18
N LEU A 634 -30.16 -18.92 6.31
CA LEU A 634 -30.35 -17.84 7.28
C LEU A 634 -31.64 -17.07 7.01
N LEU A 635 -31.88 -16.66 5.75
CA LEU A 635 -33.08 -15.95 5.33
C LEU A 635 -34.35 -16.77 5.60
N ASP A 636 -34.34 -18.07 5.31
CA ASP A 636 -35.45 -18.98 5.59
C ASP A 636 -35.73 -19.13 7.08
N ALA A 637 -34.69 -19.15 7.91
CA ALA A 637 -34.80 -19.30 9.36
C ALA A 637 -35.23 -18.03 10.10
N THR A 638 -35.13 -16.84 9.48
CA THR A 638 -35.43 -15.55 10.13
C THR A 638 -36.57 -14.76 9.50
N MET A 639 -36.87 -14.95 8.21
CA MET A 639 -37.76 -14.03 7.50
C MET A 639 -38.55 -14.69 6.37
N GLN A 640 -39.86 -14.79 6.49
CA GLN A 640 -40.73 -15.37 5.45
C GLN A 640 -41.20 -14.36 4.38
N ASP A 641 -41.07 -13.06 4.65
CA ASP A 641 -41.48 -12.00 3.73
C ASP A 641 -40.43 -11.75 2.64
N GLN A 642 -40.83 -11.88 1.38
CA GLN A 642 -39.96 -11.75 0.22
C GLN A 642 -39.38 -10.33 0.04
N ALA A 643 -40.19 -9.28 0.23
CA ALA A 643 -39.74 -7.90 0.03
C ALA A 643 -38.68 -7.54 1.09
N LYS A 644 -38.88 -7.98 2.33
CA LYS A 644 -37.90 -7.79 3.40
C LYS A 644 -36.60 -8.58 3.15
N ARG A 645 -36.66 -9.76 2.53
CA ARG A 645 -35.46 -10.51 2.11
C ARG A 645 -34.63 -9.71 1.11
N GLU A 646 -35.26 -9.10 0.13
CA GLU A 646 -34.56 -8.28 -0.86
C GLU A 646 -33.87 -7.08 -0.22
N ASP A 647 -34.54 -6.37 0.68
CA ASP A 647 -33.96 -5.21 1.35
C ASP A 647 -32.79 -5.58 2.27
N LEU A 648 -32.91 -6.71 2.97
CA LEU A 648 -31.82 -7.23 3.79
C LEU A 648 -30.63 -7.68 2.95
N VAL A 649 -30.84 -8.33 1.80
CA VAL A 649 -29.74 -8.69 0.88
C VAL A 649 -29.07 -7.45 0.31
N LYS A 650 -29.83 -6.38 0.01
CA LYS A 650 -29.25 -5.08 -0.38
C LYS A 650 -28.37 -4.51 0.73
N GLU A 651 -28.87 -4.51 1.97
CA GLU A 651 -28.08 -4.05 3.12
C GLU A 651 -26.81 -4.87 3.32
N LEU A 652 -26.92 -6.21 3.30
CA LEU A 652 -25.79 -7.13 3.43
C LEU A 652 -24.72 -6.87 2.35
N ARG A 653 -25.13 -6.56 1.11
CA ARG A 653 -24.22 -6.18 0.03
C ARG A 653 -23.51 -4.85 0.28
N LEU A 654 -24.18 -3.86 0.88
CA LEU A 654 -23.53 -2.60 1.29
C LEU A 654 -22.50 -2.85 2.40
N VAL A 655 -22.83 -3.72 3.36
CA VAL A 655 -21.91 -4.14 4.42
C VAL A 655 -20.73 -4.93 3.87
N TRP A 656 -20.95 -5.76 2.84
CA TRP A 656 -19.91 -6.50 2.14
C TRP A 656 -18.98 -5.58 1.35
N GLU A 657 -19.52 -4.56 0.69
CA GLU A 657 -18.74 -3.53 -0.01
C GLU A 657 -17.74 -2.84 0.93
N LEU A 658 -18.17 -2.56 2.17
CA LEU A 658 -17.34 -1.98 3.21
C LEU A 658 -16.47 -3.01 3.96
N ARG A 659 -16.51 -4.27 3.55
CA ARG A 659 -15.75 -5.41 4.10
C ARG A 659 -16.08 -5.72 5.57
N GLY A 660 -17.29 -5.40 6.02
CA GLY A 660 -17.77 -5.79 7.35
C GLY A 660 -18.29 -7.23 7.43
N VAL A 661 -18.64 -7.81 6.28
CA VAL A 661 -18.95 -9.24 6.10
C VAL A 661 -18.18 -9.76 4.89
N ARG A 662 -18.12 -11.08 4.72
CA ARG A 662 -17.66 -11.74 3.49
C ARG A 662 -18.83 -12.50 2.87
N LEU A 663 -19.08 -12.25 1.59
CA LEU A 663 -19.91 -13.10 0.75
C LEU A 663 -19.01 -13.88 -0.21
N HIS A 664 -19.24 -15.18 -0.32
CA HIS A 664 -18.47 -16.06 -1.21
C HIS A 664 -19.31 -17.27 -1.62
N PRO A 665 -18.96 -17.97 -2.72
CA PRO A 665 -19.61 -19.21 -3.07
C PRO A 665 -19.39 -20.25 -1.96
N PRO A 666 -20.31 -21.22 -1.80
CA PRO A 666 -20.13 -22.30 -0.85
C PRO A 666 -18.81 -23.01 -1.13
N ARG A 667 -17.96 -23.17 -0.12
CA ARG A 667 -16.79 -24.03 -0.26
C ARG A 667 -17.31 -25.44 -0.46
N ALA A 668 -16.87 -26.13 -1.51
CA ALA A 668 -17.08 -27.58 -1.58
C ALA A 668 -16.57 -28.15 -0.25
N ALA A 669 -17.36 -28.98 0.42
CA ALA A 669 -16.92 -29.61 1.66
C ALA A 669 -15.62 -30.37 1.36
N CYS A 670 -14.47 -29.77 1.64
CA CYS A 670 -13.20 -30.47 1.61
C CYS A 670 -13.38 -31.65 2.54
N GLY A 671 -13.25 -32.86 1.99
CA GLY A 671 -13.48 -34.09 2.73
C GLY A 671 -12.70 -34.07 4.03
N CYS A 672 -13.41 -33.87 5.14
CA CYS A 672 -12.95 -34.25 6.45
C CYS A 672 -12.78 -35.77 6.45
N ASN A 673 -11.61 -36.24 6.01
CA ASN A 673 -11.08 -37.49 6.53
C ASN A 673 -10.81 -37.24 8.01
N LYS A 674 -11.87 -37.44 8.81
CA LYS A 674 -11.71 -37.85 10.20
C LYS A 674 -10.82 -39.08 10.16
N VAL A 675 -9.54 -38.91 10.48
CA VAL A 675 -8.71 -40.01 10.94
C VAL A 675 -9.40 -40.52 12.19
N GLN A 676 -10.18 -41.58 12.03
CA GLN A 676 -10.71 -42.36 13.13
C GLN A 676 -9.49 -42.92 13.86
N SER A 677 -9.28 -42.42 15.07
CA SER A 677 -8.52 -43.11 16.09
C SER A 677 -9.24 -44.41 16.42
N GLU A 678 -8.70 -45.54 15.95
CA GLU A 678 -8.96 -46.84 16.55
C GLU A 678 -7.64 -47.42 17.07
N THR A 679 -7.63 -47.62 18.39
CA THR A 679 -6.66 -48.31 19.27
C THR A 679 -5.28 -47.71 19.47
#